data_AF-A0A0J8RS89-F1
#
_entry.id   AF-A0A0J8RS89-F1
#
_cell.length_a   1.000
_cell.length_b   1.000
_cell.length_c   1.000
_cell.angle_alpha   90.00
_cell.angle_beta   90.00
_cell.angle_gamma   90.00
#
_symmetry.space_group_name_H-M   'P 1'
#
loop_
_entity.id
_entity.type
_entity.pdbx_description
1 polymer ?
#
loop_
_entity_poly.entity_id
_entity_poly.type
_entity_poly.pdbx_seq_one_letter_code
_entity_poly.pdbx_strand_id
1 'polypeptide(L)'
;MLKFPKPRIFGRPGKTSPRFIQDVLCYDPATPSGQGFNLLTDVPPVWGDANDYPEFVAPNHCPHRYLTKPNQTKLPQDISTLCCGNVFKVSAVSKDDPDYRFDSRTRHSERYYFVCSIPECTAEFSLKFFAPYLTPQSVRLLVDEHLLRERMEEALKLCPDRLEGISHPLPITVLATLKAYIDIALNEPERSRGIDLGNKRFTTSFGVRGTPCKDLLEFIGFKLKEDKNCWLPPNPVKSSLLPYHHPERIFLDDLSNELLALMKQRPEHEKEAYFLDFSAEAASTQFSYLLGSNNSNALTKFVRFKDVYVSYQWLKRIPTPDLGATEDMSSELIIEAYRNQVQCDPDRSSYYFKCLRSIGHWRGELEGKTIAEFIEEQYAEGKYADDDIPDAYRFFQLDINDRSLSDETIIGSFFARLEDSPNEAEPRRQLARIGDYRRSQAIKSVAEESVSDMQQALVFLGAEQDTPDDFIISMYAAKVDDMPATKELAKRALSLIAEERKSEHLRYFLRTGDAQSDEMDIGEAYRLFQISDRTVDDDSILAAFQVFATEDPAQIETYRKALKVISDETQSLLLKKALGEDLTPDNFDLKEWPVGLRNIGNTCYLNSLLQFYFTVTPFRNMIFHFEKQKMELDDESLRRKKVGSRTVSRSEVERAQKYTQLFANYARFFRTWRLPRHVV
;
A
#
# COMPACT_ATOMS: atom_id res chain seq x y z
N MET A 1 34.69 -7.58 -12.49
CA MET A 1 34.11 -6.88 -11.34
C MET A 1 32.60 -6.88 -11.49
N LEU A 2 31.91 -7.73 -10.72
CA LEU A 2 30.46 -7.71 -10.60
C LEU A 2 30.09 -6.36 -9.96
N LYS A 3 29.58 -5.43 -10.75
CA LYS A 3 28.97 -4.21 -10.21
C LYS A 3 27.66 -4.66 -9.55
N PHE A 4 27.60 -4.57 -8.22
CA PHE A 4 26.34 -4.66 -7.52
C PHE A 4 25.33 -3.70 -8.18
N PRO A 5 24.06 -4.11 -8.41
CA PRO A 5 23.05 -3.20 -8.89
C PRO A 5 22.98 -2.01 -7.92
N LYS A 6 23.06 -0.78 -8.45
CA LYS A 6 22.84 0.42 -7.64
C LYS A 6 21.49 0.28 -6.93
N PRO A 7 21.36 0.72 -5.67
CA PRO A 7 20.09 0.62 -4.96
C PRO A 7 18.99 1.30 -5.78
N ARG A 8 17.89 0.58 -6.02
CA ARG A 8 16.70 1.16 -6.64
C ARG A 8 16.24 2.32 -5.75
N ILE A 9 16.05 3.48 -6.34
CA ILE A 9 15.53 4.64 -5.65
C ILE A 9 14.01 4.46 -5.59
N PHE A 10 13.54 3.77 -4.56
CA PHE A 10 12.12 3.78 -4.19
C PHE A 10 11.80 5.11 -3.49
N GLY A 11 10.59 5.66 -3.69
CA GLY A 11 10.16 6.93 -3.10
C GLY A 11 10.44 8.16 -3.96
N ARG A 12 10.42 8.01 -5.30
CA ARG A 12 10.48 9.12 -6.27
C ARG A 12 9.58 8.82 -7.47
N PRO A 13 9.02 9.86 -8.12
CA PRO A 13 8.16 9.68 -9.29
C PRO A 13 8.96 9.16 -10.49
N GLY A 14 8.33 8.32 -11.28
CA GLY A 14 8.83 7.85 -12.58
C GLY A 14 8.31 8.69 -13.75
N LYS A 15 8.77 8.32 -14.95
CA LYS A 15 8.29 8.85 -16.23
C LYS A 15 8.06 7.69 -17.18
N THR A 16 6.96 7.73 -17.91
CA THR A 16 6.70 6.79 -19.02
C THR A 16 7.65 7.09 -20.19
N SER A 17 7.89 6.09 -21.05
CA SER A 17 8.76 6.27 -22.23
C SER A 17 8.39 7.48 -23.09
N PRO A 18 7.10 7.73 -23.45
CA PRO A 18 6.73 8.92 -24.22
C PRO A 18 7.08 10.24 -23.52
N ARG A 19 6.79 10.35 -22.22
CA ARG A 19 7.10 11.56 -21.44
C ARG A 19 8.60 11.78 -21.36
N PHE A 20 9.36 10.72 -21.11
CA PHE A 20 10.81 10.78 -21.07
C PHE A 20 11.40 11.25 -22.41
N ILE A 21 10.91 10.72 -23.54
CA ILE A 21 11.35 11.15 -24.87
C ILE A 21 11.03 12.64 -25.08
N GLN A 22 9.84 13.09 -24.72
CA GLN A 22 9.47 14.51 -24.80
C GLN A 22 10.45 15.38 -23.99
N ASP A 23 10.73 15.01 -22.74
CA ASP A 23 11.69 15.73 -21.90
C ASP A 23 13.09 15.77 -22.53
N VAL A 24 13.57 14.66 -23.11
CA VAL A 24 14.88 14.58 -23.81
C VAL A 24 14.95 15.51 -25.02
N LEU A 25 13.87 15.63 -25.79
CA LEU A 25 13.82 16.51 -26.96
C LEU A 25 13.75 18.00 -26.58
N CYS A 26 13.28 18.31 -25.37
CA CYS A 26 13.16 19.68 -24.86
C CYS A 26 14.33 20.11 -23.99
N TYR A 27 15.14 19.16 -23.53
CA TYR A 27 16.30 19.43 -22.69
C TYR A 27 17.40 20.13 -23.50
N ASP A 28 17.70 21.37 -23.12
CA ASP A 28 18.79 22.16 -23.68
C ASP A 28 19.91 22.35 -22.64
N PRO A 29 21.04 21.62 -22.76
CA PRO A 29 22.16 21.77 -21.83
C PRO A 29 22.89 23.12 -21.97
N ALA A 30 22.71 23.86 -23.07
CA ALA A 30 23.34 25.16 -23.28
C ALA A 30 22.58 26.31 -22.61
N THR A 31 21.27 26.12 -22.40
CA THR A 31 20.37 27.13 -21.85
C THR A 31 19.52 26.51 -20.72
N PRO A 32 20.12 26.25 -19.54
CA PRO A 32 19.36 25.75 -18.40
C PRO A 32 18.28 26.76 -18.00
N SER A 33 17.22 26.28 -17.35
CA SER A 33 16.18 27.13 -16.79
C SER A 33 16.75 28.15 -15.80
N GLY A 34 16.15 29.34 -15.70
CA GLY A 34 16.63 30.41 -14.83
C GLY A 34 16.61 30.06 -13.33
N GLN A 35 15.85 29.02 -12.95
CA GLN A 35 15.73 28.53 -11.58
C GLN A 35 16.56 27.26 -11.31
N GLY A 36 17.35 26.78 -12.27
CA GLY A 36 18.18 25.59 -12.12
C GLY A 36 17.42 24.26 -12.12
N PHE A 37 16.13 24.27 -12.49
CA PHE A 37 15.31 23.08 -12.66
C PHE A 37 15.83 22.22 -13.82
N ASN A 38 16.19 20.97 -13.53
CA ASN A 38 16.60 19.98 -14.51
C ASN A 38 15.41 19.14 -14.98
N LEU A 39 14.96 19.40 -16.21
CA LEU A 39 13.81 18.72 -16.81
C LEU A 39 13.92 17.19 -16.81
N LEU A 40 15.12 16.62 -16.85
CA LEU A 40 15.32 15.17 -16.94
C LEU A 40 15.25 14.50 -15.57
N THR A 41 15.81 15.11 -14.53
CA THR A 41 16.01 14.47 -13.22
C THR A 41 15.14 15.01 -12.09
N ASP A 42 14.67 16.24 -12.20
CA ASP A 42 13.94 16.89 -11.11
C ASP A 42 12.47 16.47 -11.13
N VAL A 43 11.91 16.39 -9.93
CA VAL A 43 10.50 16.09 -9.72
C VAL A 43 9.69 17.33 -10.11
N PRO A 44 8.67 17.20 -10.99
CA PRO A 44 7.83 18.34 -11.30
C PRO A 44 7.16 18.88 -10.01
N PRO A 45 7.00 20.21 -9.90
CA PRO A 45 6.25 20.85 -8.82
C PRO A 45 4.81 20.33 -8.74
N VAL A 46 4.20 20.45 -7.57
CA VAL A 46 2.80 20.08 -7.35
C VAL A 46 1.88 20.96 -8.21
N TRP A 47 1.04 20.32 -9.01
CA TRP A 47 0.04 20.95 -9.87
C TRP A 47 -1.00 21.72 -9.06
N GLY A 48 -1.30 22.93 -9.52
CA GLY A 48 -2.27 23.83 -8.90
C GLY A 48 -1.69 24.78 -7.85
N ASP A 49 -0.41 24.65 -7.49
CA ASP A 49 0.29 25.68 -6.70
C ASP A 49 0.86 26.77 -7.63
N ALA A 50 0.20 27.93 -7.66
CA ALA A 50 0.59 29.05 -8.51
C ALA A 50 1.92 29.70 -8.09
N ASN A 51 2.37 29.50 -6.84
CA ASN A 51 3.58 30.11 -6.31
C ASN A 51 4.84 29.27 -6.57
N ASP A 52 4.67 27.99 -6.95
CA ASP A 52 5.74 26.98 -6.92
C ASP A 52 6.06 26.35 -8.28
N TYR A 53 5.51 26.84 -9.40
CA TYR A 53 5.79 26.27 -10.72
C TYR A 53 7.07 26.88 -11.32
N PRO A 54 8.25 26.20 -11.25
CA PRO A 54 9.46 26.69 -11.87
C PRO A 54 9.33 26.85 -13.37
N GLU A 55 10.24 27.65 -13.90
CA GLU A 55 10.53 27.64 -15.32
C GLU A 55 11.11 26.27 -15.71
N PHE A 56 10.32 25.41 -16.38
CA PHE A 56 10.81 24.08 -16.81
C PHE A 56 11.91 24.15 -17.86
N VAL A 57 11.81 25.14 -18.75
CA VAL A 57 12.73 25.40 -19.86
C VAL A 57 12.88 26.90 -20.00
N ALA A 58 14.10 27.36 -20.31
CA ALA A 58 14.35 28.79 -20.52
C ALA A 58 13.50 29.34 -21.69
N PRO A 59 13.15 30.64 -21.71
CA PRO A 59 12.29 31.22 -22.75
C PRO A 59 12.96 31.17 -24.13
N ASN A 60 14.30 31.13 -24.14
CA ASN A 60 15.17 31.06 -25.29
C ASN A 60 15.83 29.67 -25.45
N HIS A 61 15.31 28.62 -24.82
CA HIS A 61 15.84 27.26 -25.01
C HIS A 61 15.72 26.81 -26.47
N CYS A 62 16.67 25.98 -26.92
CA CYS A 62 16.60 25.35 -28.23
C CYS A 62 15.84 24.02 -28.16
N PRO A 63 14.65 23.88 -28.76
CA PRO A 63 13.98 22.58 -28.86
C PRO A 63 14.66 21.76 -29.96
N HIS A 64 15.53 20.86 -29.54
CA HIS A 64 16.38 20.11 -30.45
C HIS A 64 15.62 19.06 -31.26
N ARG A 65 15.64 19.18 -32.58
CA ARG A 65 15.21 18.11 -33.49
C ARG A 65 16.42 17.29 -33.89
N TYR A 66 16.43 16.06 -33.43
CA TYR A 66 17.53 15.15 -33.64
C TYR A 66 17.34 14.29 -34.89
N LEU A 67 18.41 14.17 -35.68
CA LEU A 67 18.54 13.25 -36.81
C LEU A 67 19.36 12.04 -36.38
N THR A 68 18.91 10.85 -36.75
CA THR A 68 19.63 9.61 -36.43
C THR A 68 20.97 9.54 -37.17
N LYS A 69 22.03 9.13 -36.45
CA LYS A 69 23.33 8.75 -37.01
C LYS A 69 23.35 7.23 -37.22
N PRO A 70 23.08 6.72 -38.44
CA PRO A 70 22.91 5.29 -38.67
C PRO A 70 24.18 4.50 -38.37
N ASN A 71 25.36 5.05 -38.72
CA ASN A 71 26.64 4.38 -38.52
C ASN A 71 27.04 4.21 -37.05
N GLN A 72 26.35 4.86 -36.12
CA GLN A 72 26.62 4.78 -34.68
C GLN A 72 25.43 4.25 -33.88
N THR A 73 24.36 3.87 -34.56
CA THR A 73 23.11 3.40 -33.98
C THR A 73 23.06 1.87 -34.08
N LYS A 74 22.65 1.23 -32.99
CA LYS A 74 22.44 -0.22 -32.87
C LYS A 74 21.07 -0.44 -32.26
N LEU A 75 20.13 -0.82 -33.09
CA LEU A 75 18.76 -1.14 -32.69
C LEU A 75 18.61 -2.64 -32.47
N PRO A 76 17.64 -3.07 -31.65
CA PRO A 76 17.21 -4.46 -31.64
C PRO A 76 16.63 -4.86 -33.00
N GLN A 77 16.78 -6.14 -33.37
CA GLN A 77 16.14 -6.69 -34.57
C GLN A 77 14.63 -6.86 -34.37
N ASP A 78 14.24 -7.22 -33.16
CA ASP A 78 12.87 -7.26 -32.66
C ASP A 78 12.86 -6.76 -31.22
N ILE A 79 11.86 -5.98 -30.82
CA ILE A 79 11.67 -5.49 -29.45
C ILE A 79 11.63 -6.68 -28.46
N SER A 80 11.16 -7.85 -28.89
CA SER A 80 11.21 -9.09 -28.09
C SER A 80 12.64 -9.53 -27.71
N THR A 81 13.67 -9.03 -28.40
CA THR A 81 15.10 -9.31 -28.14
C THR A 81 15.74 -8.38 -27.11
N LEU A 82 14.96 -7.50 -26.47
CA LEU A 82 15.35 -6.73 -25.27
C LEU A 82 15.48 -7.67 -24.06
N CYS A 83 16.41 -8.62 -24.13
CA CYS A 83 16.74 -9.57 -23.08
C CYS A 83 18.05 -9.20 -22.36
N CYS A 84 18.27 -9.80 -21.19
CA CYS A 84 19.39 -9.51 -20.31
C CYS A 84 20.75 -9.64 -21.03
N GLY A 85 21.61 -8.62 -20.91
CA GLY A 85 23.00 -8.63 -21.42
C GLY A 85 23.21 -7.93 -22.77
N ASN A 86 22.15 -7.57 -23.50
CA ASN A 86 22.26 -6.83 -24.76
C ASN A 86 22.33 -5.32 -24.53
N VAL A 87 23.28 -4.66 -25.23
CA VAL A 87 23.38 -3.19 -25.27
C VAL A 87 22.97 -2.69 -26.64
N PHE A 88 21.94 -1.83 -26.63
CA PHE A 88 21.43 -1.09 -27.77
C PHE A 88 21.71 0.41 -27.59
N LYS A 89 21.73 1.16 -28.69
CA LYS A 89 22.10 2.58 -28.69
C LYS A 89 21.46 3.28 -29.87
N VAL A 90 20.79 4.40 -29.63
CA VAL A 90 20.49 5.40 -30.67
C VAL A 90 21.50 6.53 -30.54
N SER A 91 22.13 6.91 -31.64
CA SER A 91 23.05 8.04 -31.72
C SER A 91 22.43 9.08 -32.64
N ALA A 92 22.46 10.36 -32.27
CA ALA A 92 21.78 11.40 -33.03
C ALA A 92 22.53 12.74 -33.00
N VAL A 93 22.20 13.63 -33.94
CA VAL A 93 22.74 14.99 -34.07
C VAL A 93 21.59 15.99 -34.14
N SER A 94 21.68 17.12 -33.43
CA SER A 94 20.68 18.20 -33.56
C SER A 94 20.81 18.84 -34.94
N LYS A 95 19.68 19.11 -35.60
CA LYS A 95 19.65 19.88 -36.86
C LYS A 95 19.33 21.36 -36.65
N ASP A 96 18.80 21.71 -35.49
CA ASP A 96 18.41 23.09 -35.16
C ASP A 96 19.59 23.85 -34.56
N ASP A 97 19.49 25.18 -34.65
CA ASP A 97 20.57 26.13 -34.37
C ASP A 97 21.18 25.85 -32.98
N PRO A 98 22.43 25.39 -32.91
CA PRO A 98 23.16 25.42 -31.67
C PRO A 98 23.46 26.88 -31.42
N ASP A 99 22.71 27.51 -30.52
CA ASP A 99 23.16 28.74 -29.87
C ASP A 99 24.52 28.36 -29.23
N TYR A 100 25.61 28.61 -29.96
CA TYR A 100 26.95 28.07 -29.71
C TYR A 100 27.56 28.77 -28.48
N ARG A 101 27.00 28.50 -27.31
CA ARG A 101 27.41 29.12 -26.03
C ARG A 101 28.56 28.38 -25.36
N PHE A 102 28.96 27.23 -25.90
CA PHE A 102 30.10 26.47 -25.40
C PHE A 102 31.40 26.94 -26.04
N ASP A 103 32.06 27.91 -25.40
CA ASP A 103 33.38 28.42 -25.82
C ASP A 103 34.51 27.73 -25.04
N SER A 104 34.70 26.42 -25.25
CA SER A 104 35.77 25.69 -24.56
C SER A 104 36.52 24.71 -25.45
N ARG A 105 37.82 24.54 -25.19
CA ARG A 105 38.70 23.58 -25.88
C ARG A 105 38.35 22.12 -25.58
N THR A 106 37.52 21.87 -24.58
CA THR A 106 37.05 20.53 -24.16
C THR A 106 35.57 20.40 -24.46
N ARG A 107 35.18 19.41 -25.29
CA ARG A 107 33.76 19.16 -25.63
C ARG A 107 32.93 18.99 -24.35
N HIS A 108 32.06 19.95 -24.03
CA HIS A 108 31.14 19.85 -22.90
C HIS A 108 30.29 18.59 -23.08
N SER A 109 30.10 17.82 -22.00
CA SER A 109 29.28 16.61 -22.05
C SER A 109 28.56 16.38 -20.73
N GLU A 110 27.30 16.04 -20.81
CA GLU A 110 26.47 15.64 -19.68
C GLU A 110 26.08 14.18 -19.80
N ARG A 111 25.88 13.52 -18.66
CA ARG A 111 25.47 12.12 -18.62
C ARG A 111 24.48 11.85 -17.52
N TYR A 112 23.36 11.25 -17.90
CA TYR A 112 22.29 10.87 -17.00
C TYR A 112 22.13 9.35 -17.00
N TYR A 113 21.70 8.82 -15.85
CA TYR A 113 21.50 7.40 -15.62
C TYR A 113 20.11 7.18 -15.03
N PHE A 114 19.35 6.27 -15.63
CA PHE A 114 18.00 5.93 -15.23
C PHE A 114 17.88 4.41 -15.11
N VAL A 115 16.97 3.98 -14.25
CA VAL A 115 16.61 2.58 -14.06
C VAL A 115 15.10 2.46 -14.17
N CYS A 116 14.61 1.36 -14.73
CA CYS A 116 13.17 1.10 -14.70
C CYS A 116 12.71 0.91 -13.26
N SER A 117 11.58 1.53 -12.92
CA SER A 117 11.01 1.48 -11.57
C SER A 117 10.17 0.23 -11.31
N ILE A 118 9.84 -0.55 -12.34
CA ILE A 118 9.11 -1.82 -12.22
C ILE A 118 9.98 -2.86 -11.47
N PRO A 119 9.48 -3.51 -10.39
CA PRO A 119 10.28 -4.40 -9.55
C PRO A 119 10.94 -5.60 -10.26
N GLU A 120 10.36 -6.12 -11.33
CA GLU A 120 10.92 -7.26 -12.07
C GLU A 120 11.86 -6.82 -13.21
N CYS A 121 11.89 -5.51 -13.52
CA CYS A 121 12.66 -4.98 -14.64
C CYS A 121 14.08 -4.59 -14.23
N THR A 122 15.07 -5.07 -14.98
CA THR A 122 16.50 -4.74 -14.79
C THR A 122 17.03 -3.79 -15.86
N ALA A 123 16.16 -3.13 -16.62
CA ALA A 123 16.57 -2.22 -17.68
C ALA A 123 17.29 -1.00 -17.08
N GLU A 124 18.50 -0.74 -17.58
CA GLU A 124 19.26 0.46 -17.30
C GLU A 124 19.33 1.32 -18.56
N PHE A 125 19.15 2.63 -18.40
CA PHE A 125 19.21 3.59 -19.49
C PHE A 125 20.26 4.66 -19.17
N SER A 126 21.10 4.99 -20.15
CA SER A 126 22.07 6.08 -20.02
C SER A 126 21.90 7.06 -21.18
N LEU A 127 21.73 8.34 -20.84
CA LEU A 127 21.64 9.43 -21.79
C LEU A 127 22.94 10.24 -21.76
N LYS A 128 23.44 10.64 -22.93
CA LYS A 128 24.67 11.44 -23.04
C LYS A 128 24.42 12.58 -24.01
N PHE A 129 24.59 13.82 -23.54
CA PHE A 129 24.62 15.00 -24.39
C PHE A 129 26.06 15.41 -24.60
N PHE A 130 26.36 15.89 -25.80
CA PHE A 130 27.67 16.41 -26.16
C PHE A 130 27.49 17.72 -26.91
N ALA A 131 28.26 18.74 -26.55
CA ALA A 131 28.38 19.96 -27.35
C ALA A 131 28.95 19.62 -28.75
N PRO A 132 28.75 20.46 -29.78
CA PRO A 132 29.38 20.27 -31.09
C PRO A 132 30.91 20.21 -31.00
N TYR A 133 31.56 19.45 -31.88
CA TYR A 133 33.01 19.51 -32.08
C TYR A 133 33.42 20.80 -32.81
N LEU A 134 32.61 21.25 -33.78
CA LEU A 134 32.86 22.49 -34.48
C LEU A 134 32.55 23.68 -33.56
N THR A 135 33.61 24.37 -33.12
CA THR A 135 33.49 25.59 -32.32
C THR A 135 32.85 26.73 -33.12
N PRO A 136 32.24 27.74 -32.48
CA PRO A 136 31.72 28.91 -33.19
C PRO A 136 32.76 29.59 -34.08
N GLN A 137 34.04 29.61 -33.68
CA GLN A 137 35.12 30.10 -34.53
C GLN A 137 35.31 29.22 -35.76
N SER A 138 35.39 27.90 -35.61
CA SER A 138 35.50 26.94 -36.72
C SER A 138 34.33 27.08 -37.70
N VAL A 139 33.11 27.22 -37.19
CA VAL A 139 31.90 27.42 -38.01
C VAL A 139 31.98 28.73 -38.78
N ARG A 140 32.39 29.83 -38.13
CA ARG A 140 32.61 31.12 -38.79
C ARG A 140 33.60 31.01 -39.95
N LEU A 141 34.68 30.25 -39.81
CA LEU A 141 35.63 30.01 -40.90
C LEU A 141 34.98 29.33 -42.13
N LEU A 142 33.88 28.60 -41.95
CA LEU A 142 33.23 27.83 -43.01
C LEU A 142 32.00 28.53 -43.60
N VAL A 143 31.34 29.42 -42.86
CA VAL A 143 30.02 29.96 -43.26
C VAL A 143 29.90 31.48 -43.32
N ASP A 144 30.86 32.23 -42.79
CA ASP A 144 30.85 33.69 -42.81
C ASP A 144 31.12 34.21 -44.24
N GLU A 145 30.09 34.75 -44.88
CA GLU A 145 30.16 35.19 -46.28
C GLU A 145 31.19 36.30 -46.52
N HIS A 146 31.40 37.19 -45.54
CA HIS A 146 32.37 38.27 -45.65
C HIS A 146 33.79 37.68 -45.64
N LEU A 147 34.05 36.80 -44.68
CA LEU A 147 35.34 36.13 -44.54
C LEU A 147 35.66 35.23 -45.74
N LEU A 148 34.68 34.53 -46.29
CA LEU A 148 34.84 33.73 -47.51
C LEU A 148 35.13 34.61 -48.72
N ARG A 149 34.49 35.77 -48.82
CA ARG A 149 34.74 36.75 -49.90
C ARG A 149 36.17 37.32 -49.82
N GLU A 150 36.60 37.77 -48.64
CA GLU A 150 37.95 38.29 -48.43
C GLU A 150 39.03 37.26 -48.81
N ARG A 151 38.85 35.99 -48.38
CA ARG A 151 39.77 34.90 -48.74
C ARG A 151 39.80 34.62 -50.23
N MET A 152 38.66 34.70 -50.91
CA MET A 152 38.59 34.49 -52.35
C MET A 152 39.29 35.63 -53.11
N GLU A 153 39.12 36.88 -52.67
CA GLU A 153 39.81 38.03 -53.24
C GLU A 153 41.33 37.95 -53.04
N GLU A 154 41.79 37.52 -51.87
CA GLU A 154 43.20 37.24 -51.61
C GLU A 154 43.73 36.14 -52.53
N ALA A 155 42.96 35.05 -52.70
CA ALA A 155 43.34 33.97 -53.60
C ALA A 155 43.43 34.40 -55.07
N LEU A 156 42.50 35.25 -55.53
CA LEU A 156 42.53 35.84 -56.89
C LEU A 156 43.75 36.75 -57.09
N LYS A 157 44.16 37.51 -56.07
CA LYS A 157 45.38 38.35 -56.13
C LYS A 157 46.65 37.51 -56.25
N LEU A 158 46.72 36.39 -55.51
CA LEU A 158 47.92 35.55 -55.44
C LEU A 158 48.01 34.53 -56.59
N CYS A 159 46.88 34.13 -57.18
CA CYS A 159 46.80 33.09 -58.21
C CYS A 159 45.78 33.43 -59.33
N PRO A 160 45.89 34.60 -60.01
CA PRO A 160 44.87 35.10 -60.94
C PRO A 160 44.59 34.14 -62.09
N ASP A 161 45.63 33.67 -62.78
CA ASP A 161 45.50 32.78 -63.96
C ASP A 161 44.83 31.43 -63.65
N ARG A 162 44.89 30.97 -62.39
CA ARG A 162 44.34 29.67 -61.98
C ARG A 162 42.87 29.76 -61.57
N LEU A 163 42.45 30.91 -61.05
CA LEU A 163 41.12 31.12 -60.47
C LEU A 163 40.22 32.00 -61.36
N GLU A 164 40.69 32.35 -62.56
CA GLU A 164 39.90 33.07 -63.56
C GLU A 164 38.55 32.38 -63.84
N GLY A 165 37.48 33.17 -63.82
CA GLY A 165 36.11 32.71 -64.08
C GLY A 165 35.46 31.91 -62.95
N ILE A 166 36.14 31.69 -61.81
CA ILE A 166 35.56 30.99 -60.67
C ILE A 166 34.77 31.98 -59.80
N SER A 167 33.50 31.69 -59.57
CA SER A 167 32.63 32.48 -58.70
C SER A 167 33.03 32.36 -57.22
N HIS A 168 32.60 33.33 -56.41
CA HIS A 168 32.76 33.25 -54.96
C HIS A 168 32.02 32.01 -54.41
N PRO A 169 32.66 31.20 -53.57
CA PRO A 169 32.03 30.01 -53.01
C PRO A 169 30.94 30.41 -52.03
N LEU A 170 29.76 29.80 -52.20
CA LEU A 170 28.69 29.89 -51.20
C LEU A 170 29.08 29.09 -49.95
N PRO A 171 28.66 29.49 -48.74
CA PRO A 171 28.88 28.76 -47.50
C PRO A 171 28.58 27.25 -47.59
N ILE A 172 27.44 26.87 -48.18
CA ILE A 172 27.10 25.45 -48.37
C ILE A 172 28.16 24.68 -49.17
N THR A 173 28.85 25.35 -50.11
CA THR A 173 29.86 24.73 -50.97
C THR A 173 31.12 24.42 -50.18
N VAL A 174 31.49 25.31 -49.26
CA VAL A 174 32.62 25.10 -48.34
C VAL A 174 32.32 23.93 -47.40
N LEU A 175 31.13 23.92 -46.79
CA LEU A 175 30.67 22.82 -45.92
C LEU A 175 30.63 21.48 -46.67
N ALA A 176 30.03 21.44 -47.87
CA ALA A 176 29.94 20.25 -48.70
C ALA A 176 31.32 19.71 -49.08
N THR A 177 32.27 20.61 -49.35
CA THR A 177 33.63 20.25 -49.72
C THR A 177 34.37 19.61 -48.55
N LEU A 178 34.30 20.19 -47.35
CA LEU A 178 34.91 19.60 -46.15
C LEU A 178 34.28 18.25 -45.82
N LYS A 179 32.94 18.17 -45.86
CA LYS A 179 32.19 16.95 -45.61
C LYS A 179 32.59 15.85 -46.59
N ALA A 180 32.71 16.16 -47.88
CA ALA A 180 33.11 15.20 -48.90
C ALA A 180 34.51 14.61 -48.62
N TYR A 181 35.48 15.40 -48.17
CA TYR A 181 36.79 14.87 -47.80
C TYR A 181 36.72 13.90 -46.61
N ILE A 182 35.90 14.23 -45.59
CA ILE A 182 35.69 13.38 -44.42
C ILE A 182 34.97 12.08 -44.81
N ASP A 183 33.91 12.17 -45.63
CA ASP A 183 33.14 11.00 -46.07
C ASP A 183 33.99 10.07 -46.95
N ILE A 184 34.81 10.61 -47.85
CA ILE A 184 35.76 9.82 -48.64
C ILE A 184 36.76 9.13 -47.72
N ALA A 185 37.29 9.82 -46.72
CA ALA A 185 38.19 9.22 -45.74
C ALA A 185 37.53 8.08 -44.93
N LEU A 186 36.25 8.21 -44.58
CA LEU A 186 35.49 7.20 -43.83
C LEU A 186 35.09 5.99 -44.68
N ASN A 187 34.57 6.23 -45.88
CA ASN A 187 33.83 5.25 -46.66
C ASN A 187 34.62 4.72 -47.86
N GLU A 188 35.51 5.54 -48.42
CA GLU A 188 36.25 5.23 -49.66
C GLU A 188 37.76 5.52 -49.48
N PRO A 189 38.44 4.87 -48.52
CA PRO A 189 39.83 5.21 -48.18
C PRO A 189 40.79 5.04 -49.36
N GLU A 190 40.48 4.17 -50.33
CA GLU A 190 41.24 4.00 -51.58
C GLU A 190 41.22 5.27 -52.47
N ARG A 191 40.18 6.10 -52.33
CA ARG A 191 40.03 7.40 -53.01
C ARG A 191 40.52 8.57 -52.17
N SER A 192 40.85 8.36 -50.90
CA SER A 192 41.40 9.38 -50.00
C SER A 192 42.86 9.69 -50.35
N ARG A 193 43.05 10.55 -51.35
CA ARG A 193 44.35 10.97 -51.86
C ARG A 193 44.76 12.33 -51.30
N GLY A 194 46.05 12.64 -51.36
CA GLY A 194 46.57 13.96 -51.03
C GLY A 194 45.93 15.06 -51.89
N ILE A 195 45.53 16.14 -51.26
CA ILE A 195 44.91 17.31 -51.89
C ILE A 195 46.01 18.31 -52.21
N ASP A 196 46.31 18.50 -53.49
CA ASP A 196 47.28 19.48 -53.96
C ASP A 196 46.96 20.88 -53.43
N LEU A 197 47.97 21.61 -52.95
CA LEU A 197 47.80 22.96 -52.38
C LEU A 197 47.28 24.00 -53.39
N GLY A 198 47.36 23.69 -54.68
CA GLY A 198 46.79 24.47 -55.76
C GLY A 198 45.43 23.98 -56.27
N ASN A 199 44.83 22.96 -55.64
CA ASN A 199 43.50 22.48 -56.02
C ASN A 199 42.49 23.63 -55.95
N LYS A 200 41.86 23.94 -57.09
CA LYS A 200 40.95 25.09 -57.22
C LYS A 200 39.84 25.08 -56.17
N ARG A 201 39.17 23.94 -55.97
CA ARG A 201 38.06 23.77 -55.03
C ARG A 201 38.52 23.86 -53.57
N PHE A 202 39.71 23.34 -53.26
CA PHE A 202 40.30 23.44 -51.93
C PHE A 202 40.69 24.89 -51.62
N THR A 203 41.37 25.56 -52.55
CA THR A 203 41.79 26.96 -52.40
C THR A 203 40.59 27.90 -52.25
N THR A 204 39.55 27.73 -53.05
CA THR A 204 38.34 28.56 -52.93
C THR A 204 37.64 28.31 -51.60
N SER A 205 37.60 27.05 -51.12
CA SER A 205 36.89 26.72 -49.88
C SER A 205 37.64 27.10 -48.60
N PHE A 206 38.97 26.91 -48.55
CA PHE A 206 39.76 27.02 -47.32
C PHE A 206 40.87 28.08 -47.39
N GLY A 207 40.91 28.86 -48.48
CA GLY A 207 41.93 29.88 -48.72
C GLY A 207 43.24 29.32 -49.28
N VAL A 208 44.17 30.22 -49.61
CA VAL A 208 45.45 29.87 -50.24
C VAL A 208 46.24 28.89 -49.37
N ARG A 209 46.57 27.73 -49.94
CA ARG A 209 47.23 26.59 -49.27
C ARG A 209 46.46 26.05 -48.06
N GLY A 210 45.20 26.45 -47.84
CA GLY A 210 44.40 26.12 -46.66
C GLY A 210 44.84 26.86 -45.38
N THR A 211 45.71 27.87 -45.48
CA THR A 211 46.32 28.55 -44.33
C THR A 211 45.29 29.16 -43.37
N PRO A 212 44.24 29.87 -43.85
CA PRO A 212 43.21 30.44 -42.97
C PRO A 212 42.42 29.40 -42.15
N CYS A 213 42.40 28.14 -42.59
CA CYS A 213 41.68 27.04 -41.93
C CYS A 213 42.64 25.98 -41.36
N LYS A 214 43.93 26.29 -41.23
CA LYS A 214 44.97 25.32 -40.84
C LYS A 214 44.62 24.59 -39.54
N ASP A 215 44.30 25.34 -38.48
CA ASP A 215 44.01 24.77 -37.16
C ASP A 215 42.78 23.84 -37.20
N LEU A 216 41.75 24.20 -37.96
CA LEU A 216 40.56 23.38 -38.17
C LEU A 216 40.89 22.09 -38.93
N LEU A 217 41.67 22.19 -40.01
CA LEU A 217 42.09 21.05 -40.82
C LEU A 217 42.94 20.08 -39.99
N GLU A 218 43.91 20.59 -39.24
CA GLU A 218 44.76 19.78 -38.36
C GLU A 218 43.96 19.14 -37.21
N PHE A 219 43.00 19.85 -36.63
CA PHE A 219 42.08 19.32 -35.62
C PHE A 219 41.24 18.15 -36.14
N ILE A 220 40.75 18.22 -37.38
CA ILE A 220 40.00 17.14 -38.02
C ILE A 220 40.92 15.94 -38.37
N GLY A 221 42.24 16.16 -38.40
CA GLY A 221 43.25 15.13 -38.66
C GLY A 221 43.89 15.20 -40.04
N PHE A 222 43.70 16.30 -40.79
CA PHE A 222 44.47 16.54 -42.00
C PHE A 222 45.94 16.82 -41.63
N LYS A 223 46.87 16.37 -42.48
CA LYS A 223 48.31 16.57 -42.28
C LYS A 223 48.93 17.28 -43.47
N LEU A 224 49.51 18.45 -43.24
CA LEU A 224 50.25 19.18 -44.26
C LEU A 224 51.58 18.46 -44.54
N LYS A 225 51.82 18.14 -45.82
CA LYS A 225 53.07 17.58 -46.32
C LYS A 225 53.73 18.59 -47.24
N GLU A 226 54.60 19.43 -46.67
CA GLU A 226 55.31 20.48 -47.42
C GLU A 226 56.21 19.89 -48.51
N ASP A 227 56.81 18.73 -48.26
CA ASP A 227 57.61 17.96 -49.21
C ASP A 227 56.84 17.53 -50.46
N LYS A 228 55.52 17.32 -50.32
CA LYS A 228 54.63 16.88 -51.40
C LYS A 228 53.66 17.95 -51.86
N ASN A 229 53.78 19.18 -51.34
CA ASN A 229 52.86 20.29 -51.59
C ASN A 229 51.38 19.88 -51.54
N CYS A 230 50.99 19.09 -50.54
CA CYS A 230 49.61 18.63 -50.40
C CYS A 230 49.16 18.48 -48.94
N TRP A 231 47.85 18.55 -48.74
CA TRP A 231 47.19 18.13 -47.52
C TRP A 231 46.81 16.65 -47.63
N LEU A 232 47.23 15.83 -46.67
CA LEU A 232 46.74 14.46 -46.54
C LEU A 232 45.45 14.47 -45.71
N PRO A 233 44.31 13.98 -46.24
CA PRO A 233 43.10 13.79 -45.45
C PRO A 233 43.31 12.82 -44.28
N PRO A 234 42.41 12.81 -43.28
CA PRO A 234 42.44 11.78 -42.24
C PRO A 234 42.35 10.38 -42.86
N ASN A 235 42.98 9.40 -42.21
CA ASN A 235 43.00 8.01 -42.65
C ASN A 235 42.65 7.10 -41.48
N PRO A 236 41.36 7.02 -41.10
CA PRO A 236 40.92 6.22 -39.97
C PRO A 236 41.10 4.72 -40.25
N VAL A 237 41.12 3.92 -39.19
CA VAL A 237 41.20 2.45 -39.29
C VAL A 237 40.12 1.91 -40.25
N LYS A 238 40.53 1.04 -41.19
CA LYS A 238 39.63 0.37 -42.12
C LYS A 238 38.79 -0.65 -41.35
N SER A 239 37.50 -0.37 -41.21
CA SER A 239 36.53 -1.28 -40.60
C SER A 239 35.16 -1.03 -41.22
N SER A 240 34.53 -2.11 -41.68
CA SER A 240 33.14 -2.12 -42.15
C SER A 240 32.14 -2.45 -41.04
N LEU A 241 32.62 -2.70 -39.80
CA LEU A 241 31.76 -3.04 -38.68
C LEU A 241 30.92 -1.82 -38.28
N LEU A 242 29.60 -2.02 -38.27
CA LEU A 242 28.62 -1.08 -37.75
C LEU A 242 27.97 -1.66 -36.48
N PRO A 243 27.66 -0.82 -35.48
CA PRO A 243 28.01 0.60 -35.39
C PRO A 243 29.52 0.83 -35.24
N TYR A 244 30.00 2.03 -35.55
CA TYR A 244 31.41 2.38 -35.35
C TYR A 244 31.83 2.25 -33.89
N HIS A 245 32.94 1.54 -33.68
CA HIS A 245 33.55 1.33 -32.36
C HIS A 245 34.90 2.06 -32.20
N HIS A 246 35.58 2.38 -33.31
CA HIS A 246 36.85 3.09 -33.27
C HIS A 246 36.66 4.59 -33.00
N PRO A 247 37.35 5.18 -32.01
CA PRO A 247 37.18 6.59 -31.64
C PRO A 247 37.35 7.57 -32.81
N GLU A 248 38.34 7.32 -33.69
CA GLU A 248 38.59 8.17 -34.86
C GLU A 248 37.44 8.14 -35.87
N ARG A 249 36.85 6.96 -36.12
CA ARG A 249 35.68 6.83 -37.01
C ARG A 249 34.45 7.51 -36.42
N ILE A 250 34.23 7.35 -35.11
CA ILE A 250 33.14 8.02 -34.38
C ILE A 250 33.30 9.54 -34.46
N PHE A 251 34.51 10.05 -34.24
CA PHE A 251 34.83 11.48 -34.31
C PHE A 251 34.57 12.07 -35.70
N LEU A 252 35.08 11.43 -36.76
CA LEU A 252 34.88 11.89 -38.14
C LEU A 252 33.42 11.77 -38.58
N ASP A 253 32.71 10.72 -38.16
CA ASP A 253 31.28 10.55 -38.44
C ASP A 253 30.44 11.60 -37.69
N ASP A 254 30.79 11.94 -36.44
CA ASP A 254 30.18 13.05 -35.70
C ASP A 254 30.37 14.38 -36.45
N LEU A 255 31.61 14.69 -36.88
CA LEU A 255 31.91 15.90 -37.66
C LEU A 255 31.16 15.95 -38.99
N SER A 256 31.09 14.83 -39.73
CA SER A 256 30.33 14.77 -40.99
C SER A 256 28.84 15.08 -40.77
N ASN A 257 28.27 14.59 -39.66
CA ASN A 257 26.89 14.85 -39.28
C ASN A 257 26.66 16.29 -38.77
N GLU A 258 27.61 16.88 -38.05
CA GLU A 258 27.58 18.31 -37.68
C GLU A 258 27.63 19.22 -38.91
N LEU A 259 28.49 18.91 -39.88
CA LEU A 259 28.54 19.62 -41.17
C LEU A 259 27.22 19.48 -41.94
N LEU A 260 26.60 18.28 -41.95
CA LEU A 260 25.30 18.08 -42.56
C LEU A 260 24.20 18.93 -41.88
N ALA A 261 24.23 19.05 -40.55
CA ALA A 261 23.32 19.91 -39.81
C ALA A 261 23.48 21.38 -40.21
N LEU A 262 24.71 21.88 -40.28
CA LEU A 262 25.02 23.23 -40.77
C LEU A 262 24.55 23.46 -42.22
N MET A 263 24.73 22.47 -43.09
CA MET A 263 24.23 22.53 -44.47
C MET A 263 22.70 22.63 -44.53
N LYS A 264 21.98 21.95 -43.62
CA LYS A 264 20.50 22.03 -43.55
C LYS A 264 19.99 23.40 -43.13
N GLN A 265 20.76 24.10 -42.29
CA GLN A 265 20.44 25.45 -41.81
C GLN A 265 20.68 26.53 -42.88
N ARG A 266 21.34 26.20 -44.00
CA ARG A 266 21.58 27.17 -45.08
C ARG A 266 20.27 27.60 -45.76
N PRO A 267 20.22 28.82 -46.34
CA PRO A 267 19.10 29.28 -47.16
C PRO A 267 18.73 28.33 -48.31
N GLU A 268 17.47 28.28 -48.72
CA GLU A 268 17.00 27.35 -49.78
C GLU A 268 17.74 27.52 -51.11
N HIS A 269 18.03 28.77 -51.51
CA HIS A 269 18.74 29.05 -52.77
C HIS A 269 20.17 28.47 -52.82
N GLU A 270 20.80 28.23 -51.67
CA GLU A 270 22.10 27.54 -51.59
C GLU A 270 21.95 26.03 -51.76
N LYS A 271 20.83 25.46 -51.32
CA LYS A 271 20.60 24.01 -51.24
C LYS A 271 20.19 23.38 -52.57
N GLU A 272 19.72 24.17 -53.54
CA GLU A 272 19.24 23.70 -54.85
C GLU A 272 20.23 22.79 -55.60
N ALA A 273 21.53 23.06 -55.47
CA ALA A 273 22.59 22.31 -56.14
C ALA A 273 23.00 21.00 -55.42
N TYR A 274 22.47 20.74 -54.23
CA TYR A 274 22.87 19.63 -53.37
C TYR A 274 21.71 18.68 -53.11
N PHE A 275 21.88 17.42 -53.50
CA PHE A 275 21.03 16.34 -52.99
C PHE A 275 21.48 16.02 -51.57
N LEU A 276 20.98 16.78 -50.59
CA LEU A 276 21.16 16.44 -49.19
C LEU A 276 20.26 15.23 -48.91
N ASP A 277 20.84 14.11 -48.51
CA ASP A 277 20.02 12.97 -48.10
C ASP A 277 19.23 13.35 -46.84
N PHE A 278 17.97 13.72 -47.08
CA PHE A 278 17.02 14.11 -46.05
C PHE A 278 16.30 12.90 -45.44
N SER A 279 16.64 11.67 -45.85
CA SER A 279 15.96 10.43 -45.45
C SER A 279 16.34 9.92 -44.06
N ALA A 280 17.38 10.48 -43.42
CA ALA A 280 17.75 10.10 -42.06
C ALA A 280 16.54 10.26 -41.13
N GLU A 281 16.02 9.13 -40.64
CA GLU A 281 14.84 9.10 -39.80
C GLU A 281 15.02 9.99 -38.57
N ALA A 282 13.94 10.66 -38.18
CA ALA A 282 13.92 11.44 -36.94
C ALA A 282 14.31 10.54 -35.77
N ALA A 283 15.27 10.99 -34.95
CA ALA A 283 15.75 10.19 -33.83
C ALA A 283 14.63 9.90 -32.81
N SER A 284 13.58 10.73 -32.76
CA SER A 284 12.39 10.49 -31.94
C SER A 284 11.68 9.17 -32.29
N THR A 285 11.61 8.80 -33.58
CA THR A 285 11.08 7.50 -34.02
C THR A 285 11.95 6.36 -33.49
N GLN A 286 13.27 6.53 -33.53
CA GLN A 286 14.21 5.53 -33.06
C GLN A 286 14.26 5.41 -31.54
N PHE A 287 14.11 6.52 -30.81
CA PHE A 287 13.92 6.52 -29.36
C PHE A 287 12.65 5.79 -28.98
N SER A 288 11.55 6.04 -29.71
CA SER A 288 10.28 5.35 -29.49
C SER A 288 10.42 3.86 -29.71
N TYR A 289 11.15 3.46 -30.74
CA TYR A 289 11.37 2.05 -31.06
C TYR A 289 12.17 1.36 -29.97
N LEU A 290 13.28 1.98 -29.55
CA LEU A 290 14.13 1.44 -28.51
C LEU A 290 13.43 1.36 -27.14
N LEU A 291 12.56 2.33 -26.83
CA LEU A 291 11.85 2.41 -25.54
C LEU A 291 10.44 1.79 -25.57
N GLY A 292 10.09 1.09 -26.66
CA GLY A 292 8.84 0.33 -26.77
C GLY A 292 7.57 1.18 -26.92
N SER A 293 7.67 2.44 -27.34
CA SER A 293 6.54 3.38 -27.46
C SER A 293 6.04 3.62 -28.89
N ASN A 294 6.37 2.74 -29.84
CA ASN A 294 5.97 2.89 -31.26
C ASN A 294 4.47 2.85 -31.53
N ASN A 295 3.71 2.15 -30.69
CA ASN A 295 2.26 2.01 -30.86
C ASN A 295 1.48 3.22 -30.32
N SER A 296 2.16 4.13 -29.63
CA SER A 296 1.58 5.40 -29.24
C SER A 296 1.60 6.31 -30.46
N ASN A 297 0.43 6.52 -31.10
CA ASN A 297 0.20 7.57 -32.12
C ASN A 297 0.53 9.01 -31.64
N ALA A 298 1.05 9.12 -30.42
CA ALA A 298 1.41 10.29 -29.65
C ALA A 298 2.57 11.10 -30.26
N LEU A 299 3.72 10.46 -30.50
CA LEU A 299 4.97 11.19 -30.78
C LEU A 299 5.08 11.76 -32.20
N THR A 300 4.22 11.36 -33.14
CA THR A 300 4.24 11.89 -34.51
C THR A 300 3.47 13.21 -34.68
N LYS A 301 2.53 13.54 -33.78
CA LYS A 301 1.73 14.77 -33.87
C LYS A 301 2.34 15.97 -33.14
N PHE A 302 3.02 15.76 -32.01
CA PHE A 302 3.49 16.84 -31.13
C PHE A 302 4.84 17.49 -31.49
N VAL A 303 5.63 16.93 -32.42
CA VAL A 303 6.99 17.43 -32.74
C VAL A 303 6.93 18.59 -33.76
N ARG A 304 6.08 19.59 -33.52
CA ARG A 304 6.21 20.91 -34.14
C ARG A 304 6.58 21.91 -33.05
N PHE A 305 7.65 22.67 -33.29
CA PHE A 305 8.24 23.68 -32.40
C PHE A 305 7.22 24.53 -31.61
N LYS A 306 6.14 24.97 -32.28
CA LYS A 306 5.10 25.79 -31.64
C LYS A 306 4.28 25.00 -30.62
N ASP A 307 4.08 23.71 -30.80
CA ASP A 307 3.17 22.91 -29.98
C ASP A 307 3.83 22.46 -28.66
N VAL A 308 5.17 22.35 -28.63
CA VAL A 308 5.94 21.92 -27.45
C VAL A 308 6.14 23.05 -26.43
N TYR A 309 6.57 24.24 -26.85
CA TYR A 309 6.67 25.41 -25.95
C TYR A 309 5.30 25.81 -25.40
N VAL A 310 4.29 25.75 -26.27
CA VAL A 310 2.89 25.91 -25.89
C VAL A 310 2.50 24.81 -24.90
N SER A 311 2.86 23.54 -25.12
CA SER A 311 2.62 22.44 -24.17
C SER A 311 3.16 22.74 -22.76
N TYR A 312 4.40 23.21 -22.57
CA TYR A 312 4.90 23.57 -21.21
C TYR A 312 4.13 24.72 -20.55
N GLN A 313 3.57 25.65 -21.33
CA GLN A 313 2.63 26.64 -20.81
C GLN A 313 1.26 26.02 -20.48
N TRP A 314 0.80 25.02 -21.24
CA TRP A 314 -0.39 24.20 -20.93
C TRP A 314 -0.18 23.24 -19.76
N LEU A 315 1.05 22.84 -19.42
CA LEU A 315 1.35 22.01 -18.25
C LEU A 315 0.96 22.70 -16.93
N LYS A 316 0.84 24.03 -16.93
CA LYS A 316 0.23 24.78 -15.83
C LYS A 316 -1.28 24.50 -15.66
N ARG A 317 -1.93 23.85 -16.63
CA ARG A 317 -3.38 23.65 -16.71
C ARG A 317 -3.81 22.19 -16.57
N ILE A 318 -2.98 21.23 -16.96
CA ILE A 318 -3.31 19.79 -16.93
C ILE A 318 -2.17 18.99 -16.28
N PRO A 319 -2.44 18.16 -15.26
CA PRO A 319 -1.41 17.44 -14.49
C PRO A 319 -0.95 16.12 -15.13
N THR A 320 -0.90 16.01 -16.46
CA THR A 320 -0.31 14.82 -17.11
C THR A 320 1.18 14.58 -16.80
N PRO A 321 2.04 15.62 -16.64
CA PRO A 321 3.45 15.42 -16.27
C PRO A 321 3.63 14.83 -14.88
N ASP A 322 2.72 15.15 -13.95
CA ASP A 322 2.72 14.63 -12.58
C ASP A 322 2.51 13.12 -12.54
N LEU A 323 1.74 12.59 -13.49
CA LEU A 323 1.61 11.15 -13.70
C LEU A 323 2.75 10.56 -14.53
N GLY A 324 3.74 11.36 -14.93
CA GLY A 324 4.80 10.92 -15.82
C GLY A 324 4.30 10.57 -17.22
N ALA A 325 3.15 11.13 -17.63
CA ALA A 325 2.44 10.82 -18.87
C ALA A 325 2.45 12.01 -19.85
N THR A 326 2.00 11.76 -21.09
CA THR A 326 1.76 12.79 -22.11
C THR A 326 0.27 12.95 -22.38
N GLU A 327 -0.14 14.13 -22.85
CA GLU A 327 -1.56 14.50 -23.04
C GLU A 327 -2.30 13.65 -24.07
N ASP A 328 -1.58 13.02 -24.98
CA ASP A 328 -2.06 12.21 -26.10
C ASP A 328 -2.09 10.70 -25.83
N MET A 329 -1.68 10.26 -24.64
CA MET A 329 -1.83 8.87 -24.21
C MET A 329 -3.31 8.48 -24.12
N SER A 330 -3.63 7.20 -24.29
CA SER A 330 -5.00 6.72 -24.07
C SER A 330 -5.34 6.75 -22.58
N SER A 331 -6.63 6.74 -22.27
CA SER A 331 -7.14 6.73 -20.89
C SER A 331 -6.62 5.52 -20.11
N GLU A 332 -6.51 4.35 -20.75
CA GLU A 332 -5.96 3.13 -20.15
C GLU A 332 -4.47 3.28 -19.80
N LEU A 333 -3.69 3.89 -20.70
CA LEU A 333 -2.27 4.13 -20.45
C LEU A 333 -2.03 5.20 -19.37
N ILE A 334 -2.94 6.18 -19.24
CA ILE A 334 -2.88 7.19 -18.17
C ILE A 334 -3.21 6.56 -16.81
N ILE A 335 -4.23 5.69 -16.75
CA ILE A 335 -4.53 4.91 -15.54
C ILE A 335 -3.33 4.04 -15.15
N GLU A 336 -2.69 3.41 -16.13
CA GLU A 336 -1.49 2.60 -15.89
C GLU A 336 -0.31 3.46 -15.41
N ALA A 337 -0.13 4.66 -15.96
CA ALA A 337 0.86 5.61 -15.48
C ALA A 337 0.59 6.01 -14.02
N TYR A 338 -0.67 6.28 -13.65
CA TYR A 338 -1.07 6.52 -12.27
C TYR A 338 -0.72 5.33 -11.35
N ARG A 339 -1.07 4.10 -11.72
CA ARG A 339 -0.74 2.90 -10.92
C ARG A 339 0.77 2.76 -10.70
N ASN A 340 1.55 2.97 -11.75
CA ASN A 340 3.00 2.94 -11.67
C ASN A 340 3.54 4.05 -10.75
N GLN A 341 3.00 5.28 -10.79
CA GLN A 341 3.39 6.32 -9.85
C GLN A 341 3.10 5.95 -8.41
N VAL A 342 1.90 5.44 -8.10
CA VAL A 342 1.53 4.99 -6.76
C VAL A 342 2.45 3.87 -6.27
N GLN A 343 2.87 2.96 -7.15
CA GLN A 343 3.81 1.90 -6.78
C GLN A 343 5.23 2.43 -6.51
N CYS A 344 5.67 3.44 -7.27
CA CYS A 344 7.03 3.99 -7.16
C CYS A 344 7.18 5.02 -6.03
N ASP A 345 6.11 5.76 -5.77
CA ASP A 345 6.04 6.90 -4.85
C ASP A 345 4.70 6.89 -4.08
N PRO A 346 4.50 5.90 -3.18
CA PRO A 346 3.22 5.69 -2.50
C PRO A 346 2.83 6.85 -1.57
N ASP A 347 3.80 7.60 -1.06
CA ASP A 347 3.59 8.74 -0.17
C ASP A 347 2.78 9.87 -0.83
N ARG A 348 2.74 9.91 -2.17
CA ARG A 348 1.99 10.88 -2.97
C ARG A 348 0.80 10.27 -3.70
N SER A 349 0.28 9.13 -3.25
CA SER A 349 -0.81 8.43 -3.93
C SER A 349 -2.09 9.28 -4.08
N SER A 350 -2.49 9.98 -3.02
CA SER A 350 -3.68 10.85 -3.02
C SER A 350 -3.50 12.08 -3.93
N TYR A 351 -2.27 12.58 -4.04
CA TYR A 351 -1.90 13.61 -5.00
C TYR A 351 -2.04 13.11 -6.45
N TYR A 352 -1.48 11.94 -6.77
CA TYR A 352 -1.63 11.36 -8.11
C TYR A 352 -3.08 11.04 -8.45
N PHE A 353 -3.88 10.65 -7.47
CA PHE A 353 -5.30 10.40 -7.67
C PHE A 353 -6.05 11.69 -8.01
N LYS A 354 -5.72 12.80 -7.34
CA LYS A 354 -6.18 14.15 -7.71
C LYS A 354 -5.81 14.48 -9.16
N CYS A 355 -4.55 14.26 -9.56
CA CYS A 355 -4.10 14.51 -10.94
C CYS A 355 -4.90 13.69 -11.96
N LEU A 356 -5.10 12.38 -11.70
CA LEU A 356 -5.88 11.50 -12.56
C LEU A 356 -7.32 12.01 -12.72
N ARG A 357 -7.96 12.43 -11.63
CA ARG A 357 -9.30 13.01 -11.64
C ARG A 357 -9.38 14.29 -12.47
N SER A 358 -8.43 15.20 -12.30
CA SER A 358 -8.37 16.42 -13.10
C SER A 358 -8.18 16.13 -14.60
N ILE A 359 -7.38 15.12 -14.96
CA ILE A 359 -7.19 14.69 -16.35
C ILE A 359 -8.49 14.10 -16.92
N GLY A 360 -9.19 13.26 -16.15
CA GLY A 360 -10.47 12.68 -16.55
C GLY A 360 -11.51 13.77 -16.85
N HIS A 361 -11.65 14.75 -15.96
CA HIS A 361 -12.54 15.90 -16.18
C HIS A 361 -12.16 16.72 -17.42
N TRP A 362 -10.86 16.95 -17.63
CA TRP A 362 -10.39 17.72 -18.78
C TRP A 362 -10.68 17.01 -20.12
N ARG A 363 -10.62 15.68 -20.16
CA ARG A 363 -10.96 14.86 -21.34
C ARG A 363 -12.46 14.79 -21.63
N GLY A 364 -13.30 15.22 -20.69
CA GLY A 364 -14.75 15.21 -20.82
C GLY A 364 -15.36 13.81 -20.84
N GLU A 365 -16.68 13.75 -21.05
CA GLU A 365 -17.47 12.53 -20.86
C GLU A 365 -17.20 11.40 -21.86
N LEU A 366 -16.64 11.71 -23.04
CA LEU A 366 -16.38 10.72 -24.09
C LEU A 366 -15.00 10.09 -23.93
N GLU A 367 -13.93 10.90 -23.98
CA GLU A 367 -12.55 10.41 -23.89
C GLU A 367 -12.14 10.11 -22.44
N GLY A 368 -12.71 10.82 -21.47
CA GLY A 368 -12.44 10.64 -20.03
C GLY A 368 -13.27 9.55 -19.37
N LYS A 369 -14.21 8.91 -20.08
CA LYS A 369 -15.15 7.94 -19.49
C LYS A 369 -14.45 6.82 -18.71
N THR A 370 -13.45 6.16 -19.31
CA THR A 370 -12.70 5.07 -18.67
C THR A 370 -11.99 5.55 -17.40
N ILE A 371 -11.49 6.79 -17.38
CA ILE A 371 -10.85 7.38 -16.19
C ILE A 371 -11.90 7.65 -15.12
N ALA A 372 -13.07 8.18 -15.50
CA ALA A 372 -14.16 8.45 -14.57
C ALA A 372 -14.68 7.15 -13.91
N GLU A 373 -14.92 6.10 -14.70
CA GLU A 373 -15.33 4.78 -14.17
C GLU A 373 -14.29 4.20 -13.22
N PHE A 374 -12.99 4.29 -13.55
CA PHE A 374 -11.92 3.87 -12.66
C PHE A 374 -11.86 4.69 -11.36
N ILE A 375 -12.09 6.00 -11.43
CA ILE A 375 -12.12 6.86 -10.24
C ILE A 375 -13.29 6.48 -9.32
N GLU A 376 -14.47 6.22 -9.87
CA GLU A 376 -15.63 5.78 -9.09
C GLU A 376 -15.38 4.45 -8.38
N GLU A 377 -14.75 3.49 -9.07
CA GLU A 377 -14.32 2.21 -8.48
C GLU A 377 -13.33 2.43 -7.34
N GLN A 378 -12.29 3.25 -7.55
CA GLN A 378 -11.29 3.54 -6.52
C GLN A 378 -11.87 4.27 -5.31
N TYR A 379 -12.85 5.17 -5.51
CA TYR A 379 -13.59 5.77 -4.39
C TYR A 379 -14.41 4.75 -3.62
N ALA A 380 -15.03 3.79 -4.30
CA ALA A 380 -15.75 2.69 -3.64
C ALA A 380 -14.81 1.80 -2.81
N GLU A 381 -13.55 1.65 -3.23
CA GLU A 381 -12.48 0.99 -2.48
C GLU A 381 -11.86 1.85 -1.35
N GLY A 382 -12.33 3.09 -1.17
CA GLY A 382 -11.89 3.99 -0.09
C GLY A 382 -10.70 4.88 -0.41
N LYS A 383 -10.21 4.89 -1.65
CA LYS A 383 -9.21 5.89 -2.10
C LYS A 383 -9.80 7.29 -2.09
N TYR A 384 -8.93 8.28 -2.03
CA TYR A 384 -9.31 9.69 -1.99
C TYR A 384 -8.24 10.58 -2.62
N ALA A 385 -8.66 11.76 -3.06
CA ALA A 385 -7.79 12.80 -3.62
C ALA A 385 -7.41 13.82 -2.54
N ASP A 386 -6.24 14.47 -2.65
CA ASP A 386 -5.79 15.45 -1.65
C ASP A 386 -6.80 16.59 -1.40
N ASP A 387 -7.49 17.01 -2.44
CA ASP A 387 -8.51 18.05 -2.39
C ASP A 387 -9.84 17.58 -1.78
N ASP A 388 -9.98 16.29 -1.43
CA ASP A 388 -11.09 15.79 -0.62
C ASP A 388 -10.83 16.00 0.90
N ILE A 389 -9.58 16.22 1.31
CA ILE A 389 -9.21 16.35 2.74
C ILE A 389 -9.89 17.56 3.41
N PRO A 390 -9.92 18.77 2.82
CA PRO A 390 -10.64 19.89 3.42
C PRO A 390 -12.13 19.59 3.68
N ASP A 391 -12.78 18.82 2.80
CA ASP A 391 -14.17 18.42 2.96
C ASP A 391 -14.33 17.36 4.07
N ALA A 392 -13.36 16.46 4.23
CA ALA A 392 -13.33 15.51 5.35
C ALA A 392 -13.25 16.22 6.71
N TYR A 393 -12.41 17.25 6.84
CA TYR A 393 -12.37 18.07 8.07
C TYR A 393 -13.69 18.83 8.27
N ARG A 394 -14.26 19.43 7.21
CA ARG A 394 -15.52 20.17 7.27
C ARG A 394 -16.69 19.27 7.67
N PHE A 395 -16.66 17.99 7.32
CA PHE A 395 -17.67 17.00 7.73
C PHE A 395 -17.80 16.91 9.26
N PHE A 396 -16.69 17.09 9.99
CA PHE A 396 -16.64 17.14 11.45
C PHE A 396 -16.67 18.56 12.02
N GLN A 397 -16.98 19.56 11.19
CA GLN A 397 -16.98 20.99 11.56
C GLN A 397 -15.60 21.49 12.02
N LEU A 398 -14.52 20.91 11.49
CA LEU A 398 -13.14 21.28 11.78
C LEU A 398 -12.54 22.08 10.61
N ASP A 399 -11.58 22.96 10.90
CA ASP A 399 -10.78 23.66 9.91
C ASP A 399 -9.40 23.01 9.78
N ILE A 400 -9.08 22.53 8.58
CA ILE A 400 -7.77 21.92 8.26
C ILE A 400 -6.58 22.85 8.56
N ASN A 401 -6.78 24.18 8.53
CA ASN A 401 -5.72 25.16 8.75
C ASN A 401 -5.46 25.45 10.24
N ASP A 402 -6.31 24.94 11.14
CA ASP A 402 -6.12 25.11 12.58
C ASP A 402 -4.98 24.22 13.09
N ARG A 403 -3.85 24.87 13.40
CA ARG A 403 -2.64 24.22 13.91
C ARG A 403 -2.79 23.68 15.34
N SER A 404 -3.85 24.04 16.05
CA SER A 404 -4.12 23.55 17.40
C SER A 404 -4.87 22.21 17.43
N LEU A 405 -5.35 21.72 16.27
CA LEU A 405 -6.07 20.46 16.18
C LEU A 405 -5.18 19.26 16.55
N SER A 406 -5.50 18.69 17.71
CA SER A 406 -4.96 17.42 18.21
C SER A 406 -5.75 16.23 17.65
N ASP A 407 -5.14 15.05 17.67
CA ASP A 407 -5.80 13.82 17.21
C ASP A 407 -6.98 13.48 18.14
N GLU A 408 -6.87 13.77 19.43
CA GLU A 408 -7.94 13.61 20.43
C GLU A 408 -9.15 14.49 20.12
N THR A 409 -8.93 15.74 19.69
CA THR A 409 -10.01 16.65 19.29
C THR A 409 -10.74 16.11 18.05
N ILE A 410 -10.01 15.62 17.05
CA ILE A 410 -10.58 15.06 15.82
C ILE A 410 -11.42 13.81 16.15
N ILE A 411 -10.87 12.89 16.95
CA ILE A 411 -11.56 11.68 17.40
C ILE A 411 -12.81 12.03 18.21
N GLY A 412 -12.74 13.03 19.10
CA GLY A 412 -13.88 13.52 19.85
C GLY A 412 -15.02 14.05 18.96
N SER A 413 -14.68 14.85 17.95
CA SER A 413 -15.67 15.35 16.96
C SER A 413 -16.31 14.23 16.15
N PHE A 414 -15.57 13.16 15.86
CA PHE A 414 -16.13 11.97 15.21
C PHE A 414 -17.18 11.28 16.07
N PHE A 415 -16.92 11.05 17.37
CA PHE A 415 -17.90 10.42 18.26
C PHE A 415 -19.15 11.28 18.45
N ALA A 416 -18.99 12.59 18.63
CA ALA A 416 -20.11 13.51 18.68
C ALA A 416 -20.99 13.43 17.41
N ARG A 417 -20.37 13.24 16.24
CA ARG A 417 -21.08 13.09 14.97
C ARG A 417 -21.75 11.71 14.81
N LEU A 418 -21.19 10.66 15.41
CA LEU A 418 -21.79 9.32 15.40
C LEU A 418 -23.08 9.27 16.20
N GLU A 419 -23.17 9.99 17.33
CA GLU A 419 -24.41 10.06 18.13
C GLU A 419 -25.59 10.62 17.32
N ASP A 420 -25.32 11.56 16.41
CA ASP A 420 -26.31 12.20 15.55
C ASP A 420 -26.57 11.44 14.22
N SER A 421 -25.80 10.40 13.90
CA SER A 421 -25.84 9.76 12.57
C SER A 421 -26.38 8.33 12.61
N PRO A 422 -27.45 8.01 11.84
CA PRO A 422 -27.97 6.65 11.77
C PRO A 422 -27.08 5.67 10.97
N ASN A 423 -26.05 6.17 10.27
CA ASN A 423 -25.15 5.35 9.45
C ASN A 423 -23.68 5.68 9.77
N GLU A 424 -22.95 4.72 10.36
CA GLU A 424 -21.55 4.90 10.75
C GLU A 424 -20.58 4.88 9.56
N ALA A 425 -20.98 4.38 8.39
CA ALA A 425 -20.06 4.15 7.28
C ALA A 425 -19.41 5.44 6.77
N GLU A 426 -20.19 6.51 6.62
CA GLU A 426 -19.70 7.78 6.08
C GLU A 426 -18.79 8.53 7.07
N PRO A 427 -19.17 8.73 8.35
CA PRO A 427 -18.25 9.26 9.36
C PRO A 427 -16.93 8.49 9.42
N ARG A 428 -16.97 7.15 9.39
CA ARG A 428 -15.74 6.33 9.44
C ARG A 428 -14.86 6.53 8.22
N ARG A 429 -15.44 6.60 7.01
CA ARG A 429 -14.70 6.92 5.79
C ARG A 429 -14.02 8.27 5.86
N GLN A 430 -14.72 9.31 6.33
CA GLN A 430 -14.12 10.64 6.47
C GLN A 430 -13.02 10.66 7.53
N LEU A 431 -13.20 9.96 8.65
CA LEU A 431 -12.17 9.85 9.68
C LEU A 431 -10.93 9.10 9.18
N ALA A 432 -11.11 7.99 8.45
CA ALA A 432 -10.03 7.22 7.85
C ALA A 432 -9.16 8.09 6.93
N ARG A 433 -9.78 8.91 6.08
CA ARG A 433 -9.08 9.88 5.20
C ARG A 433 -8.22 10.86 6.00
N ILE A 434 -8.76 11.40 7.10
CA ILE A 434 -8.01 12.32 7.97
C ILE A 434 -6.83 11.60 8.64
N GLY A 435 -7.05 10.36 9.11
CA GLY A 435 -6.01 9.53 9.73
C GLY A 435 -4.87 9.21 8.76
N ASP A 436 -5.20 8.87 7.53
CA ASP A 436 -4.23 8.65 6.45
C ASP A 436 -3.43 9.91 6.14
N TYR A 437 -4.10 11.04 5.93
CA TYR A 437 -3.45 12.33 5.63
C TYR A 437 -2.50 12.79 6.75
N ARG A 438 -2.92 12.69 8.01
CA ARG A 438 -2.09 13.06 9.18
C ARG A 438 -1.01 12.02 9.49
N ARG A 439 -1.03 10.85 8.84
CA ARG A 439 -0.23 9.66 9.20
C ARG A 439 -0.42 9.26 10.67
N SER A 440 -1.63 9.49 11.23
CA SER A 440 -1.95 9.21 12.62
C SER A 440 -2.49 7.79 12.78
N GLN A 441 -1.77 6.95 13.52
CA GLN A 441 -2.24 5.59 13.83
C GLN A 441 -3.46 5.59 14.75
N ALA A 442 -3.53 6.54 15.71
CA ALA A 442 -4.66 6.67 16.61
C ALA A 442 -5.98 6.89 15.85
N ILE A 443 -5.99 7.81 14.89
CA ILE A 443 -7.18 8.11 14.08
C ILE A 443 -7.53 6.92 13.17
N LYS A 444 -6.53 6.27 12.55
CA LYS A 444 -6.74 5.09 11.69
C LYS A 444 -7.40 3.95 12.45
N SER A 445 -6.89 3.60 13.64
CA SER A 445 -7.46 2.53 14.47
C SER A 445 -8.92 2.80 14.83
N VAL A 446 -9.25 4.03 15.25
CA VAL A 446 -10.64 4.41 15.57
C VAL A 446 -11.55 4.33 14.34
N ALA A 447 -11.05 4.70 13.16
CA ALA A 447 -11.83 4.65 11.92
C ALA A 447 -12.16 3.21 11.49
N GLU A 448 -11.20 2.29 11.63
CA GLU A 448 -11.33 0.87 11.25
C GLU A 448 -12.22 0.05 12.21
N GLU A 449 -12.16 0.32 13.52
CA GLU A 449 -12.86 -0.50 14.53
C GLU A 449 -14.35 -0.15 14.64
N SER A 450 -15.23 -1.03 14.16
CA SER A 450 -16.69 -0.92 14.30
C SER A 450 -17.20 -1.57 15.58
N VAL A 451 -18.02 -0.85 16.34
CA VAL A 451 -18.69 -1.35 17.55
C VAL A 451 -20.13 -0.87 17.55
N SER A 452 -20.97 -1.57 16.79
CA SER A 452 -22.38 -1.24 16.60
C SER A 452 -23.33 -2.28 17.19
N ASP A 453 -22.86 -3.48 17.48
CA ASP A 453 -23.64 -4.58 18.05
C ASP A 453 -22.84 -5.37 19.11
N MET A 454 -23.53 -6.25 19.84
CA MET A 454 -22.91 -7.06 20.90
C MET A 454 -21.75 -7.92 20.40
N GLN A 455 -21.86 -8.51 19.22
CA GLN A 455 -20.86 -9.41 18.69
C GLN A 455 -19.57 -8.65 18.32
N GLN A 456 -19.71 -7.48 17.70
CA GLN A 456 -18.62 -6.55 17.44
C GLN A 456 -17.99 -6.04 18.73
N ALA A 457 -18.80 -5.71 19.74
CA ALA A 457 -18.31 -5.27 21.05
C ALA A 457 -17.47 -6.35 21.75
N LEU A 458 -17.91 -7.61 21.71
CA LEU A 458 -17.17 -8.75 22.25
C LEU A 458 -15.85 -8.97 21.49
N VAL A 459 -15.88 -8.96 20.15
CA VAL A 459 -14.67 -9.10 19.31
C VAL A 459 -13.68 -7.96 19.58
N PHE A 460 -14.16 -6.72 19.68
CA PHE A 460 -13.32 -5.54 19.95
C PHE A 460 -12.58 -5.65 21.29
N LEU A 461 -13.26 -6.13 22.34
CA LEU A 461 -12.68 -6.34 23.66
C LEU A 461 -11.89 -7.66 23.77
N GLY A 462 -11.97 -8.56 22.79
CA GLY A 462 -11.38 -9.89 22.84
C GLY A 462 -12.08 -10.83 23.82
N ALA A 463 -13.38 -10.63 24.05
CA ALA A 463 -14.21 -11.41 24.96
C ALA A 463 -15.09 -12.43 24.20
N GLU A 464 -15.44 -13.53 24.87
CA GLU A 464 -16.42 -14.51 24.40
C GLU A 464 -17.80 -14.24 25.03
N GLN A 465 -18.86 -14.81 24.45
CA GLN A 465 -20.24 -14.54 24.87
C GLN A 465 -20.52 -14.95 26.32
N ASP A 466 -19.80 -15.92 26.84
CA ASP A 466 -19.88 -16.46 28.21
C ASP A 466 -18.81 -15.90 29.16
N THR A 467 -17.94 -15.00 28.68
CA THR A 467 -16.91 -14.37 29.54
C THR A 467 -17.58 -13.62 30.69
N PRO A 468 -17.22 -13.89 31.97
CA PRO A 468 -17.82 -13.22 33.12
C PRO A 468 -17.51 -11.72 33.17
N ASP A 469 -18.40 -10.94 33.79
CA ASP A 469 -18.36 -9.48 33.75
C ASP A 469 -17.06 -8.88 34.36
N ASP A 470 -16.51 -9.47 35.42
CA ASP A 470 -15.22 -9.05 36.01
C ASP A 470 -14.05 -9.13 35.02
N PHE A 471 -14.07 -10.18 34.19
CA PHE A 471 -13.07 -10.36 33.13
C PHE A 471 -13.31 -9.40 31.98
N ILE A 472 -14.56 -9.07 31.65
CA ILE A 472 -14.88 -8.05 30.64
C ILE A 472 -14.39 -6.67 31.09
N ILE A 473 -14.57 -6.30 32.37
CA ILE A 473 -14.02 -5.06 32.92
C ILE A 473 -12.49 -5.04 32.81
N SER A 474 -11.85 -6.17 33.11
CA SER A 474 -10.39 -6.31 33.00
C SER A 474 -9.91 -6.18 31.54
N MET A 475 -10.63 -6.81 30.59
CA MET A 475 -10.36 -6.70 29.15
C MET A 475 -10.54 -5.27 28.63
N TYR A 476 -11.61 -4.58 29.07
CA TYR A 476 -11.82 -3.16 28.80
C TYR A 476 -10.66 -2.31 29.33
N ALA A 477 -10.27 -2.50 30.59
CA ALA A 477 -9.19 -1.73 31.21
C ALA A 477 -7.87 -1.93 30.46
N ALA A 478 -7.53 -3.19 30.12
CA ALA A 478 -6.34 -3.51 29.33
C ALA A 478 -6.38 -2.85 27.94
N LYS A 479 -7.52 -2.94 27.22
CA LYS A 479 -7.68 -2.32 25.89
C LYS A 479 -7.50 -0.79 25.93
N VAL A 480 -8.01 -0.14 26.97
CA VAL A 480 -7.88 1.33 27.15
C VAL A 480 -6.46 1.72 27.54
N ASP A 481 -5.75 0.91 28.32
CA ASP A 481 -4.35 1.16 28.67
C ASP A 481 -3.41 0.98 27.46
N ASP A 482 -3.63 -0.09 26.68
CA ASP A 482 -2.87 -0.38 25.45
C ASP A 482 -3.14 0.65 24.35
N MET A 483 -4.41 1.07 24.18
CA MET A 483 -4.85 2.01 23.15
C MET A 483 -5.73 3.13 23.75
N PRO A 484 -5.13 4.15 24.39
CA PRO A 484 -5.89 5.23 25.04
C PRO A 484 -6.83 5.99 24.10
N ALA A 485 -6.47 6.08 22.81
CA ALA A 485 -7.28 6.73 21.78
C ALA A 485 -8.63 6.03 21.52
N THR A 486 -8.76 4.74 21.80
CA THR A 486 -10.00 3.97 21.61
C THR A 486 -10.88 3.95 22.85
N LYS A 487 -10.59 4.78 23.86
CA LYS A 487 -11.33 4.80 25.14
C LYS A 487 -12.84 4.96 24.96
N GLU A 488 -13.28 5.88 24.12
CA GLU A 488 -14.72 6.10 23.89
C GLU A 488 -15.36 4.93 23.13
N LEU A 489 -14.64 4.31 22.19
CA LEU A 489 -15.04 3.06 21.53
C LEU A 489 -15.19 1.90 22.54
N ALA A 490 -14.23 1.76 23.44
CA ALA A 490 -14.23 0.73 24.47
C ALA A 490 -15.39 0.92 25.46
N LYS A 491 -15.71 2.17 25.84
CA LYS A 491 -16.87 2.46 26.69
C LYS A 491 -18.17 2.09 25.98
N ARG A 492 -18.28 2.41 24.68
CA ARG A 492 -19.43 2.04 23.87
C ARG A 492 -19.59 0.52 23.77
N ALA A 493 -18.50 -0.21 23.54
CA ALA A 493 -18.48 -1.68 23.55
C ALA A 493 -19.02 -2.23 24.87
N LEU A 494 -18.52 -1.71 25.99
CA LEU A 494 -18.93 -2.12 27.31
C LEU A 494 -20.41 -1.80 27.58
N SER A 495 -20.91 -0.65 27.12
CA SER A 495 -22.32 -0.26 27.22
C SER A 495 -23.23 -1.21 26.47
N LEU A 496 -22.88 -1.59 25.24
CA LEU A 496 -23.66 -2.55 24.44
C LEU A 496 -23.73 -3.92 25.13
N ILE A 497 -22.61 -4.40 25.67
CA ILE A 497 -22.57 -5.68 26.41
C ILE A 497 -23.44 -5.58 27.68
N ALA A 498 -23.34 -4.48 28.42
CA ALA A 498 -24.12 -4.25 29.62
C ALA A 498 -25.62 -4.20 29.34
N GLU A 499 -26.03 -3.56 28.25
CA GLU A 499 -27.43 -3.46 27.83
C GLU A 499 -28.00 -4.81 27.40
N GLU A 500 -27.31 -5.53 26.52
CA GLU A 500 -27.77 -6.82 25.98
C GLU A 500 -27.82 -7.91 27.06
N ARG A 501 -26.82 -7.97 27.94
CA ARG A 501 -26.80 -8.88 29.10
C ARG A 501 -27.72 -8.46 30.23
N LYS A 502 -28.19 -7.20 30.22
CA LYS A 502 -28.87 -6.55 31.36
C LYS A 502 -28.04 -6.63 32.64
N SER A 503 -26.72 -6.48 32.51
CA SER A 503 -25.81 -6.56 33.65
C SER A 503 -25.81 -5.25 34.44
N GLU A 504 -26.30 -5.30 35.67
CA GLU A 504 -26.21 -4.18 36.61
C GLU A 504 -24.76 -3.92 37.04
N HIS A 505 -23.92 -4.96 37.06
CA HIS A 505 -22.50 -4.84 37.41
C HIS A 505 -21.73 -4.00 36.38
N LEU A 506 -21.88 -4.30 35.09
CA LEU A 506 -21.24 -3.52 34.02
C LEU A 506 -21.80 -2.09 33.93
N ARG A 507 -23.11 -1.90 34.16
CA ARG A 507 -23.73 -0.57 34.25
C ARG A 507 -23.19 0.25 35.43
N TYR A 508 -22.99 -0.39 36.58
CA TYR A 508 -22.39 0.23 37.75
C TYR A 508 -20.98 0.71 37.42
N PHE A 509 -20.13 -0.17 36.87
CA PHE A 509 -18.77 0.17 36.47
C PHE A 509 -18.73 1.34 35.46
N LEU A 510 -19.62 1.36 34.46
CA LEU A 510 -19.71 2.47 33.50
C LEU A 510 -20.05 3.82 34.16
N ARG A 511 -20.77 3.82 35.28
CA ARG A 511 -21.18 5.04 36.01
C ARG A 511 -20.15 5.47 37.05
N THR A 512 -19.58 4.54 37.80
CA THR A 512 -18.73 4.84 38.97
C THR A 512 -17.23 4.71 38.66
N GLY A 513 -16.86 3.94 37.64
CA GLY A 513 -15.49 3.56 37.35
C GLY A 513 -14.90 2.55 38.36
N ASP A 514 -15.73 2.03 39.27
CA ASP A 514 -15.30 1.08 40.30
C ASP A 514 -15.71 -0.34 39.90
N ALA A 515 -14.74 -1.26 39.97
CA ALA A 515 -14.92 -2.67 39.59
C ALA A 515 -15.53 -3.50 40.73
N GLN A 516 -15.69 -2.93 41.92
CA GLN A 516 -16.38 -3.61 43.01
C GLN A 516 -17.90 -3.58 42.81
N SER A 517 -18.50 -4.77 42.84
CA SER A 517 -19.95 -4.95 42.88
C SER A 517 -20.52 -4.41 44.20
N ASP A 518 -21.73 -3.85 44.18
CA ASP A 518 -22.52 -3.50 45.37
C ASP A 518 -23.17 -4.76 46.01
N GLU A 519 -22.88 -5.96 45.46
CA GLU A 519 -23.35 -7.25 45.97
C GLU A 519 -22.38 -7.84 47.00
N MET A 520 -22.90 -8.12 48.19
CA MET A 520 -22.16 -8.70 49.31
C MET A 520 -21.68 -10.13 48.98
N ASP A 521 -20.37 -10.36 49.02
CA ASP A 521 -19.77 -11.69 48.82
C ASP A 521 -20.08 -12.64 50.00
N ILE A 522 -20.14 -13.95 49.76
CA ILE A 522 -20.39 -14.95 50.80
C ILE A 522 -19.36 -14.90 51.93
N GLY A 523 -18.09 -14.58 51.62
CA GLY A 523 -17.06 -14.43 52.63
C GLY A 523 -17.24 -13.18 53.49
N GLU A 524 -17.81 -12.11 52.93
CA GLU A 524 -18.22 -10.93 53.69
C GLU A 524 -19.44 -11.22 54.57
N ALA A 525 -20.42 -11.96 54.05
CA ALA A 525 -21.59 -12.40 54.81
C ALA A 525 -21.22 -13.26 56.04
N TYR A 526 -20.31 -14.23 55.90
CA TYR A 526 -19.83 -15.01 57.05
C TYR A 526 -19.00 -14.17 58.04
N ARG A 527 -18.23 -13.20 57.56
CA ARG A 527 -17.47 -12.26 58.43
C ARG A 527 -18.39 -11.35 59.23
N LEU A 528 -19.49 -10.89 58.65
CA LEU A 528 -20.51 -10.10 59.35
C LEU A 528 -21.09 -10.86 60.54
N PHE A 529 -21.25 -12.18 60.43
CA PHE A 529 -21.66 -13.05 61.53
C PHE A 529 -20.51 -13.60 62.38
N GLN A 530 -19.27 -13.17 62.13
CA GLN A 530 -18.05 -13.65 62.80
C GLN A 530 -17.89 -15.18 62.78
N ILE A 531 -18.45 -15.84 61.77
CA ILE A 531 -18.36 -17.28 61.57
C ILE A 531 -17.07 -17.56 60.80
N SER A 532 -16.11 -18.19 61.47
CA SER A 532 -14.80 -18.55 60.89
C SER A 532 -14.79 -19.92 60.22
N ASP A 533 -15.67 -20.84 60.64
CA ASP A 533 -15.86 -22.16 60.04
C ASP A 533 -17.13 -22.18 59.19
N ARG A 534 -16.99 -22.32 57.87
CA ARG A 534 -18.12 -22.33 56.93
C ARG A 534 -18.86 -23.68 56.86
N THR A 535 -18.49 -24.65 57.70
CA THR A 535 -19.18 -25.95 57.82
C THR A 535 -20.22 -25.99 58.94
N VAL A 536 -20.46 -24.85 59.61
CA VAL A 536 -21.50 -24.70 60.63
C VAL A 536 -22.89 -25.01 60.06
N ASP A 537 -23.74 -25.56 60.90
CA ASP A 537 -25.12 -25.89 60.57
C ASP A 537 -26.02 -24.65 60.52
N ASP A 538 -27.14 -24.76 59.81
CA ASP A 538 -28.08 -23.66 59.59
C ASP A 538 -28.63 -23.05 60.88
N ASP A 539 -28.80 -23.86 61.93
CA ASP A 539 -29.27 -23.40 63.23
C ASP A 539 -28.25 -22.47 63.90
N SER A 540 -26.94 -22.76 63.75
CA SER A 540 -25.86 -21.90 64.23
C SER A 540 -25.78 -20.57 63.46
N ILE A 541 -26.02 -20.61 62.15
CA ILE A 541 -26.05 -19.42 61.29
C ILE A 541 -27.24 -18.52 61.68
N LEU A 542 -28.42 -19.11 61.96
CA LEU A 542 -29.58 -18.35 62.45
C LEU A 542 -29.36 -17.78 63.84
N ALA A 543 -28.74 -18.52 64.74
CA ALA A 543 -28.42 -18.02 66.06
C ALA A 543 -27.49 -16.80 65.97
N ALA A 544 -26.47 -16.85 65.10
CA ALA A 544 -25.60 -15.71 64.85
C ALA A 544 -26.40 -14.52 64.29
N PHE A 545 -27.23 -14.73 63.26
CA PHE A 545 -28.09 -13.66 62.72
C PHE A 545 -28.98 -13.02 63.78
N GLN A 546 -29.61 -13.81 64.65
CA GLN A 546 -30.47 -13.31 65.72
C GLN A 546 -29.69 -12.49 66.75
N VAL A 547 -28.49 -12.93 67.14
CA VAL A 547 -27.62 -12.19 68.07
C VAL A 547 -27.23 -10.85 67.45
N PHE A 548 -26.67 -10.83 66.24
CA PHE A 548 -26.24 -9.60 65.59
C PHE A 548 -27.41 -8.64 65.29
N ALA A 549 -28.56 -9.17 64.87
CA ALA A 549 -29.76 -8.35 64.63
C ALA A 549 -30.37 -7.76 65.92
N THR A 550 -30.13 -8.37 67.08
CA THR A 550 -30.59 -7.87 68.38
C THR A 550 -29.60 -6.89 69.01
N GLU A 551 -28.29 -7.14 68.84
CA GLU A 551 -27.22 -6.28 69.36
C GLU A 551 -27.10 -4.96 68.58
N ASP A 552 -27.27 -4.98 67.26
CA ASP A 552 -27.29 -3.78 66.42
C ASP A 552 -28.50 -3.73 65.47
N PRO A 553 -29.68 -3.30 65.96
CA PRO A 553 -30.90 -3.24 65.16
C PRO A 553 -30.82 -2.26 63.99
N ALA A 554 -29.91 -1.28 64.01
CA ALA A 554 -29.77 -0.29 62.95
C ALA A 554 -29.23 -0.91 61.65
N GLN A 555 -28.52 -2.05 61.73
CA GLN A 555 -27.93 -2.76 60.60
C GLN A 555 -28.72 -4.00 60.17
N ILE A 556 -29.97 -4.15 60.63
CA ILE A 556 -30.78 -5.35 60.38
C ILE A 556 -30.98 -5.67 58.89
N GLU A 557 -31.05 -4.66 58.01
CA GLU A 557 -31.14 -4.88 56.57
C GLU A 557 -29.84 -5.44 55.98
N THR A 558 -28.68 -4.99 56.45
CA THR A 558 -27.36 -5.52 56.07
C THR A 558 -27.20 -6.97 56.51
N TYR A 559 -27.62 -7.29 57.75
CA TYR A 559 -27.62 -8.67 58.24
C TYR A 559 -28.62 -9.56 57.47
N ARG A 560 -29.77 -9.03 57.05
CA ARG A 560 -30.71 -9.75 56.18
C ARG A 560 -30.13 -10.03 54.81
N LYS A 561 -29.41 -9.08 54.21
CA LYS A 561 -28.66 -9.30 52.96
C LYS A 561 -27.59 -10.38 53.12
N ALA A 562 -26.80 -10.33 54.20
CA ALA A 562 -25.81 -11.36 54.52
C ALA A 562 -26.43 -12.76 54.66
N LEU A 563 -27.53 -12.85 55.41
CA LEU A 563 -28.27 -14.10 55.59
C LEU A 563 -28.84 -14.63 54.27
N LYS A 564 -29.29 -13.74 53.37
CA LYS A 564 -29.77 -14.09 52.05
C LYS A 564 -28.66 -14.67 51.16
N VAL A 565 -27.50 -14.04 51.12
CA VAL A 565 -26.34 -14.53 50.36
C VAL A 565 -25.93 -15.93 50.83
N ILE A 566 -25.85 -16.16 52.15
CA ILE A 566 -25.52 -17.48 52.70
C ILE A 566 -26.62 -18.50 52.37
N SER A 567 -27.89 -18.10 52.49
CA SER A 567 -29.06 -18.92 52.20
C SER A 567 -29.13 -19.38 50.74
N ASP A 568 -28.80 -18.50 49.80
CA ASP A 568 -28.84 -18.79 48.37
C ASP A 568 -27.68 -19.70 47.94
N GLU A 569 -26.47 -19.50 48.47
CA GLU A 569 -25.33 -20.35 48.14
C GLU A 569 -25.44 -21.75 48.78
N THR A 570 -25.88 -21.83 50.04
CA THR A 570 -26.05 -23.11 50.75
C THR A 570 -27.33 -23.84 50.37
N GLN A 571 -28.22 -23.18 49.62
CA GLN A 571 -29.57 -23.66 49.28
C GLN A 571 -30.37 -24.08 50.52
N SER A 572 -30.12 -23.45 51.67
CA SER A 572 -30.73 -23.85 52.94
C SER A 572 -32.19 -23.39 53.04
N LEU A 573 -33.09 -24.37 53.12
CA LEU A 573 -34.53 -24.12 53.30
C LEU A 573 -34.86 -23.46 54.64
N LEU A 574 -34.01 -23.68 55.65
CA LEU A 574 -34.19 -23.17 57.00
C LEU A 574 -33.86 -21.67 57.06
N LEU A 575 -32.78 -21.26 56.38
CA LEU A 575 -32.39 -19.86 56.23
C LEU A 575 -33.38 -19.07 55.35
N LYS A 576 -33.84 -19.65 54.23
CA LYS A 576 -34.91 -19.06 53.37
C LYS A 576 -36.19 -18.80 54.15
N LYS A 577 -36.60 -19.75 55.01
CA LYS A 577 -37.79 -19.60 55.86
C LYS A 577 -37.62 -18.49 56.89
N ALA A 578 -36.44 -18.32 57.47
CA ALA A 578 -36.15 -17.26 58.45
C ALA A 578 -36.14 -15.85 57.82
N LEU A 579 -35.83 -15.75 56.53
CA LEU A 579 -35.91 -14.50 55.75
C LEU A 579 -37.33 -14.06 55.42
N GLY A 580 -38.34 -14.90 55.68
CA GLY A 580 -39.73 -14.61 55.38
C GLY A 580 -40.06 -14.73 53.89
N GLU A 581 -39.25 -15.46 53.12
CA GLU A 581 -39.58 -15.78 51.73
C GLU A 581 -40.76 -16.78 51.72
N ASP A 582 -41.84 -16.43 51.01
CA ASP A 582 -42.96 -17.31 50.77
C ASP A 582 -42.47 -18.55 50.01
N LEU A 583 -42.26 -19.65 50.74
CA LEU A 583 -41.95 -20.95 50.17
C LEU A 583 -43.20 -21.47 49.45
N THR A 584 -43.38 -21.08 48.20
CA THR A 584 -44.29 -21.77 47.28
C THR A 584 -43.64 -23.12 46.93
N PRO A 585 -44.26 -24.25 47.32
CA PRO A 585 -43.65 -25.56 47.12
C PRO A 585 -43.95 -26.06 45.71
N ASP A 586 -43.42 -25.41 44.68
CA ASP A 586 -43.59 -25.84 43.28
C ASP A 586 -42.33 -26.43 42.63
N ASN A 587 -41.18 -26.46 43.33
CA ASN A 587 -39.92 -26.94 42.74
C ASN A 587 -39.30 -28.21 43.34
N PHE A 588 -40.07 -29.04 44.06
CA PHE A 588 -39.62 -30.38 44.43
C PHE A 588 -40.67 -31.42 44.06
N ASP A 589 -40.36 -32.32 43.11
CA ASP A 589 -41.20 -33.50 42.86
C ASP A 589 -41.01 -34.50 44.01
N LEU A 590 -41.74 -34.27 45.09
CA LEU A 590 -41.83 -35.12 46.28
C LEU A 590 -42.29 -36.56 45.95
N LYS A 591 -42.68 -36.87 44.71
CA LYS A 591 -43.01 -38.23 44.26
C LYS A 591 -41.78 -39.11 44.06
N GLU A 592 -40.60 -38.54 43.86
CA GLU A 592 -39.36 -39.31 43.63
C GLU A 592 -38.44 -39.36 44.87
N TRP A 593 -38.79 -38.64 45.94
CA TRP A 593 -37.95 -38.59 47.14
C TRP A 593 -38.07 -39.84 48.00
N PRO A 594 -36.96 -40.46 48.45
CA PRO A 594 -37.00 -41.67 49.25
C PRO A 594 -37.64 -41.41 50.62
N VAL A 595 -38.61 -42.26 50.98
CA VAL A 595 -39.38 -42.15 52.23
C VAL A 595 -38.51 -42.58 53.41
N GLY A 596 -38.36 -41.73 54.43
CA GLY A 596 -37.63 -42.05 55.67
C GLY A 596 -38.38 -43.01 56.60
N LEU A 597 -37.64 -43.65 57.52
CA LEU A 597 -38.22 -44.54 58.53
C LEU A 597 -38.25 -43.88 59.91
N ARG A 598 -39.43 -43.85 60.54
CA ARG A 598 -39.56 -43.40 61.93
C ARG A 598 -38.81 -44.37 62.83
N ASN A 599 -37.90 -43.85 63.65
CA ASN A 599 -37.20 -44.66 64.63
C ASN A 599 -38.13 -44.99 65.80
N ILE A 600 -38.23 -46.26 66.18
CA ILE A 600 -39.03 -46.73 67.32
C ILE A 600 -38.05 -47.26 68.37
N GLY A 601 -37.59 -46.36 69.24
CA GLY A 601 -36.58 -46.67 70.26
C GLY A 601 -35.18 -46.86 69.65
N ASN A 602 -34.50 -47.95 70.02
CA ASN A 602 -33.11 -48.23 69.63
C ASN A 602 -32.98 -48.94 68.27
N THR A 603 -33.89 -48.69 67.31
CA THR A 603 -33.92 -49.41 66.03
C THR A 603 -33.26 -48.64 64.86
N CYS A 604 -32.50 -47.58 65.14
CA CYS A 604 -31.87 -46.76 64.09
C CYS A 604 -30.98 -47.59 63.15
N TYR A 605 -30.20 -48.53 63.71
CA TYR A 605 -29.35 -49.42 62.93
C TYR A 605 -30.15 -50.29 61.95
N LEU A 606 -31.32 -50.78 62.38
CA LEU A 606 -32.21 -51.59 61.54
C LEU A 606 -32.81 -50.73 60.42
N ASN A 607 -33.22 -49.49 60.74
CA ASN A 607 -33.77 -48.57 59.74
C ASN A 607 -32.75 -48.27 58.63
N SER A 608 -31.48 -48.03 58.97
CA SER A 608 -30.40 -47.80 57.99
C SER A 608 -30.18 -49.02 57.10
N LEU A 609 -30.17 -50.23 57.67
CA LEU A 609 -30.03 -51.48 56.91
C LEU A 609 -31.21 -51.72 55.96
N LEU A 610 -32.45 -51.52 56.43
CA LEU A 610 -33.65 -51.71 55.61
C LEU A 610 -33.71 -50.72 54.43
N GLN A 611 -33.35 -49.46 54.68
CA GLN A 611 -33.23 -48.45 53.63
C GLN A 611 -32.17 -48.83 52.59
N PHE A 612 -30.97 -49.24 53.04
CA PHE A 612 -29.91 -49.70 52.13
C PHE A 612 -30.36 -50.89 51.28
N TYR A 613 -30.90 -51.95 51.89
CA TYR A 613 -31.38 -53.12 51.14
C TYR A 613 -32.49 -52.78 50.13
N PHE A 614 -33.33 -51.78 50.43
CA PHE A 614 -34.38 -51.35 49.52
C PHE A 614 -33.86 -50.60 48.28
N THR A 615 -32.65 -50.02 48.33
CA THR A 615 -32.00 -49.42 47.16
C THR A 615 -31.47 -50.47 46.16
N VAL A 616 -31.24 -51.70 46.61
CA VAL A 616 -30.74 -52.79 45.76
C VAL A 616 -31.89 -53.34 44.90
N THR A 617 -32.02 -52.83 43.67
CA THR A 617 -33.13 -53.14 42.75
C THR A 617 -33.43 -54.64 42.58
N PRO A 618 -32.45 -55.55 42.39
CA PRO A 618 -32.72 -56.99 42.29
C PRO A 618 -33.36 -57.57 43.57
N PHE A 619 -32.87 -57.15 44.74
CA PHE A 619 -33.40 -57.59 46.03
C PHE A 619 -34.81 -57.05 46.28
N ARG A 620 -35.04 -55.77 45.99
CA ARG A 620 -36.37 -55.15 46.09
C ARG A 620 -37.40 -55.87 45.21
N ASN A 621 -37.05 -56.19 43.96
CA ASN A 621 -37.93 -56.90 43.04
C ASN A 621 -38.22 -58.33 43.51
N MET A 622 -37.22 -59.01 44.08
CA MET A 622 -37.34 -60.34 44.70
C MET A 622 -38.39 -60.31 45.84
N ILE A 623 -38.27 -59.33 46.74
CA ILE A 623 -39.18 -59.16 47.88
C ILE A 623 -40.62 -58.84 47.43
N PHE A 624 -40.81 -57.97 46.43
CA PHE A 624 -42.15 -57.64 45.94
C PHE A 624 -42.90 -58.83 45.32
N HIS A 625 -42.15 -59.77 44.74
CA HIS A 625 -42.67 -60.98 44.11
C HIS A 625 -42.40 -62.22 44.95
N PHE A 626 -42.20 -62.06 46.27
CA PHE A 626 -41.82 -63.14 47.18
C PHE A 626 -42.76 -64.35 47.10
N GLU A 627 -44.07 -64.14 46.92
CA GLU A 627 -45.04 -65.23 46.77
C GLU A 627 -44.74 -66.17 45.60
N LYS A 628 -44.10 -65.69 44.52
CA LYS A 628 -43.67 -66.52 43.38
C LYS A 628 -42.35 -67.25 43.64
N GLN A 629 -41.61 -66.86 44.68
CA GLN A 629 -40.24 -67.29 44.96
C GLN A 629 -40.10 -68.02 46.29
N LYS A 630 -41.17 -68.04 47.10
CA LYS A 630 -41.19 -68.81 48.34
C LYS A 630 -41.10 -70.30 48.00
N MET A 631 -40.32 -71.00 48.80
CA MET A 631 -40.17 -72.44 48.70
C MET A 631 -41.44 -73.13 49.22
N GLU A 632 -41.88 -74.19 48.55
CA GLU A 632 -42.95 -75.06 49.04
C GLU A 632 -42.54 -75.80 50.32
N LEU A 633 -43.50 -76.09 51.19
CA LEU A 633 -43.27 -76.71 52.51
C LEU A 633 -43.39 -78.25 52.46
N ASP A 634 -42.99 -78.86 51.35
CA ASP A 634 -42.91 -80.31 51.19
C ASP A 634 -41.63 -80.90 51.83
N ASP A 635 -41.67 -82.19 52.16
CA ASP A 635 -40.58 -82.88 52.87
C ASP A 635 -39.26 -82.94 52.05
N GLU A 636 -39.33 -82.91 50.73
CA GLU A 636 -38.16 -82.96 49.84
C GLU A 636 -37.42 -81.61 49.80
N SER A 637 -38.17 -80.52 49.72
CA SER A 637 -37.70 -79.14 49.78
C SER A 637 -37.10 -78.82 51.15
N LEU A 638 -37.74 -79.27 52.24
CA LEU A 638 -37.22 -79.08 53.60
C LEU A 638 -35.91 -79.82 53.86
N ARG A 639 -35.72 -81.03 53.31
CA ARG A 639 -34.46 -81.78 53.43
C ARG A 639 -33.28 -81.10 52.73
N ARG A 640 -33.54 -80.43 51.60
CA ARG A 640 -32.53 -79.70 50.84
C ARG A 640 -32.17 -78.35 51.45
N LYS A 641 -33.05 -77.75 52.25
CA LYS A 641 -32.83 -76.42 52.82
C LYS A 641 -31.81 -76.44 53.96
N LYS A 642 -30.66 -75.83 53.71
CA LYS A 642 -29.62 -75.57 54.73
C LYS A 642 -29.31 -74.08 54.81
N VAL A 643 -28.97 -73.61 56.00
CA VAL A 643 -28.39 -72.28 56.24
C VAL A 643 -26.99 -72.52 56.78
N GLY A 644 -25.98 -72.32 55.93
CA GLY A 644 -24.62 -72.81 56.17
C GLY A 644 -24.59 -74.34 56.23
N SER A 645 -24.00 -74.90 57.29
CA SER A 645 -23.93 -76.34 57.55
C SER A 645 -25.15 -76.91 58.31
N ARG A 646 -26.08 -76.07 58.77
CA ARG A 646 -27.22 -76.45 59.62
C ARG A 646 -28.48 -76.77 58.81
N THR A 647 -29.16 -77.87 59.15
CA THR A 647 -30.52 -78.19 58.67
C THR A 647 -31.57 -77.34 59.40
N VAL A 648 -32.56 -76.85 58.66
CA VAL A 648 -33.53 -75.89 59.18
C VAL A 648 -34.85 -76.59 59.48
N SER A 649 -35.45 -76.30 60.63
CA SER A 649 -36.77 -76.85 61.00
C SER A 649 -37.89 -76.22 60.17
N ARG A 650 -38.99 -76.96 59.95
CA ARG A 650 -40.17 -76.45 59.25
C ARG A 650 -40.70 -75.16 59.87
N SER A 651 -40.81 -75.10 61.20
CA SER A 651 -41.27 -73.91 61.93
C SER A 651 -40.36 -72.69 61.71
N GLU A 652 -39.07 -72.90 61.53
CA GLU A 652 -38.12 -71.81 61.25
C GLU A 652 -38.26 -71.29 59.83
N VAL A 653 -38.50 -72.18 58.85
CA VAL A 653 -38.81 -71.79 57.47
C VAL A 653 -40.13 -71.01 57.42
N GLU A 654 -41.19 -71.49 58.06
CA GLU A 654 -42.48 -70.81 58.13
C GLU A 654 -42.36 -69.42 58.77
N ARG A 655 -41.59 -69.31 59.86
CA ARG A 655 -41.32 -68.02 60.50
C ARG A 655 -40.55 -67.07 59.59
N ALA A 656 -39.54 -67.56 58.87
CA ALA A 656 -38.77 -66.77 57.92
C ALA A 656 -39.65 -66.30 56.76
N GLN A 657 -40.48 -67.18 56.18
CA GLN A 657 -41.44 -66.80 55.13
C GLN A 657 -42.43 -65.75 55.64
N LYS A 658 -42.94 -65.90 56.87
CA LYS A 658 -43.82 -64.91 57.49
C LYS A 658 -43.13 -63.55 57.69
N TYR A 659 -41.87 -63.55 58.14
CA TYR A 659 -41.08 -62.33 58.27
C TYR A 659 -40.85 -61.64 56.93
N THR A 660 -40.46 -62.38 55.90
CA THR A 660 -40.26 -61.84 54.55
C THR A 660 -41.58 -61.32 53.96
N GLN A 661 -42.71 -61.97 54.24
CA GLN A 661 -44.02 -61.49 53.81
C GLN A 661 -44.42 -60.18 54.51
N LEU A 662 -44.16 -60.06 55.82
CA LEU A 662 -44.36 -58.82 56.56
C LEU A 662 -43.46 -57.70 56.03
N PHE A 663 -42.20 -58.01 55.73
CA PHE A 663 -41.27 -57.07 55.11
C PHE A 663 -41.72 -56.66 53.69
N ALA A 664 -42.24 -57.59 52.88
CA ALA A 664 -42.80 -57.27 51.56
C ALA A 664 -44.03 -56.36 51.65
N ASN A 665 -44.91 -56.60 52.63
CA ASN A 665 -46.05 -55.72 52.87
C ASN A 665 -45.60 -54.33 53.34
N TYR A 666 -44.61 -54.27 54.23
CA TYR A 666 -44.00 -53.03 54.69
C TYR A 666 -43.33 -52.26 53.53
N ALA A 667 -42.55 -52.96 52.69
CA ALA A 667 -41.94 -52.47 51.46
C ALA A 667 -42.96 -51.88 50.47
N ARG A 668 -44.16 -52.48 50.35
CA ARG A 668 -45.25 -51.93 49.52
C ARG A 668 -45.80 -50.63 50.10
N PHE A 669 -45.89 -50.52 51.44
CA PHE A 669 -46.29 -49.29 52.13
C PHE A 669 -45.35 -48.11 51.87
N PHE A 670 -44.04 -48.32 51.68
CA PHE A 670 -43.10 -47.26 51.28
C PHE A 670 -43.43 -46.63 49.92
N ARG A 671 -44.07 -47.37 49.02
CA ARG A 671 -44.44 -46.86 47.68
C ARG A 671 -45.74 -46.05 47.69
N THR A 672 -46.56 -46.14 48.75
CA THR A 672 -47.97 -45.69 48.73
C THR A 672 -48.38 -44.68 49.81
N TRP A 673 -47.47 -44.14 50.63
CA TRP A 673 -47.84 -43.05 51.55
C TRP A 673 -48.06 -41.72 50.81
N ARG A 674 -49.29 -41.51 50.35
CA ARG A 674 -49.87 -40.18 50.07
C ARG A 674 -50.55 -39.72 51.37
N LEU A 675 -50.02 -38.69 52.03
CA LEU A 675 -50.74 -38.05 53.14
C LEU A 675 -51.99 -37.31 52.59
N PRO A 676 -53.17 -37.42 53.25
CA PRO A 676 -54.37 -36.68 52.86
C PRO A 676 -54.25 -35.21 53.27
N ARG A 677 -54.65 -34.29 52.38
CA ARG A 677 -54.97 -32.90 52.74
C ARG A 677 -56.30 -32.90 53.53
N HIS A 678 -56.32 -32.31 54.73
CA HIS A 678 -57.33 -31.31 55.18
C HIS A 678 -57.30 -31.04 56.70
N VAL A 679 -57.56 -29.76 57.04
CA VAL A 679 -57.96 -29.13 58.33
C VAL A 679 -56.78 -28.89 59.31
N VAL A 680 -56.38 -27.69 59.72
CA VAL A 680 -56.93 -26.31 59.78
C VAL A 680 -55.96 -25.34 59.12
#